data_AF-A0A803MCM5-F1
#
_entry.id   AF-A0A803MCM5-F1
#
_cell.length_a   1.000
_cell.length_b   1.000
_cell.length_c   1.000
_cell.angle_alpha   90.00
_cell.angle_beta   90.00
_cell.angle_gamma   90.00
#
_symmetry.space_group_name_H-M   'P 1'
#
loop_
_entity.id
_entity.type
_entity.pdbx_description
1 polymer ?
#
loop_
_entity_poly.entity_id
_entity_poly.type
_entity_poly.pdbx_seq_one_letter_code
_entity_poly.pdbx_strand_id
1 'polypeptide(L)'
;MGGRGRSRTQRKHFKQSRDNVWKNGSKSDASSAAAVVDGENNSGDAERRSRENWEPLKTQNAVFEDYYKEQGIVAPEEWDDFMECLRKPLPAAFRINSSSQFCIDIRSQLENDFVKSLQSEFTGDEAEALRPLPWYPETLAWHSEFSRKQLRKTQTLERFHEFLKLAHEIGNITRQEAVSMVPPLFLDVHPNHFVLDMCAAPGSKTFQLLEIIHRANEPGSLPTGMVVANDVDIQRSNLLIHQTKRMCTANLIVTNHEAQDFPGCRLSKFHHYSSDIQSENGLSINQLDFDRVLCDVPCSGDGILRKAPDIWRKWNVGMGNGLHCLQLKIAMRGISLLKVGGRMVYSTCSMNPVENEAVVAEILRRCGDSLELLDVSNELPLLVRRPGLKKWKVRDKGLWLSSYKDVPKYRRPSILSSMFPSGRNIVDSSENSGDHGVAEAKEDDKNEVVQPNTAPLSEVNDDEISTLPLERCMRIVPHDQNCGAFFIAVFHKHSPFPVVQEKNGENAQLLHKSEESAEGAGETASNLNDVSEAKLCEVTSIDNAETDAGSLANVPSPKLEEEVAEDQLGLDKEETSPKNVGKKRKLQTQGKWKGVDPVILFKDETVINSIKAFYGIDDSFPLYGHVVTRNNDTDSVKRIYYISKSVKEVLELNLLVGQQLKIASVGLKMFERQTSKDGNATECRYRISSEGLPVLLPYITKQILLAPIVDFKHLLQYKSIKFGDLVDAELVETASKLELGCCVVVLKEADQVSSLPIQVNSSTIAIGCWRGRSNLNVMVTGLDCKDLLERLEKRMETGNAEIAEPK
;
A
#
# COMPACT_ATOMS: atom_id res chain seq x y z
N MET A 1 -10.39 -40.23 19.59
CA MET A 1 -9.89 -39.06 20.36
C MET A 1 -8.47 -38.77 19.89
N GLY A 2 -8.03 -37.58 19.50
CA GLY A 2 -8.57 -36.23 19.70
C GLY A 2 -7.43 -35.27 20.05
N GLY A 3 -6.41 -35.13 19.18
CA GLY A 3 -5.33 -34.14 19.33
C GLY A 3 -5.40 -33.08 18.24
N ARG A 4 -6.10 -31.97 18.49
CA ARG A 4 -6.22 -30.83 17.55
C ARG A 4 -5.01 -29.90 17.66
N GLY A 5 -3.99 -30.15 16.87
CA GLY A 5 -2.96 -29.15 16.53
C GLY A 5 -3.50 -28.20 15.46
N ARG A 6 -3.87 -26.97 15.85
CA ARG A 6 -4.18 -25.88 14.90
C ARG A 6 -2.91 -25.52 14.10
N SER A 7 -2.95 -25.76 12.80
CA SER A 7 -1.89 -25.47 11.84
C SER A 7 -1.54 -23.98 11.85
N ARG A 8 -0.29 -23.67 12.24
CA ARG A 8 0.26 -22.32 12.44
C ARG A 8 1.33 -21.99 11.39
N THR A 9 1.21 -22.50 10.16
CA THR A 9 2.28 -22.45 9.15
C THR A 9 2.10 -21.46 8.00
N GLN A 10 0.97 -20.74 7.87
CA GLN A 10 0.77 -19.82 6.72
C GLN A 10 1.29 -18.38 6.90
N ARG A 11 1.86 -18.00 8.06
CA ARG A 11 2.27 -16.61 8.35
C ARG A 11 3.69 -16.20 7.89
N LYS A 12 4.47 -17.05 7.21
CA LYS A 12 5.88 -16.74 6.87
C LYS A 12 6.16 -16.31 5.42
N HIS A 13 5.18 -16.36 4.51
CA HIS A 13 5.49 -16.37 3.07
C HIS A 13 5.57 -15.03 2.32
N PHE A 14 5.43 -13.89 2.98
CA PHE A 14 5.50 -12.56 2.33
C PHE A 14 6.71 -11.70 2.72
N LYS A 15 7.75 -12.30 3.34
CA LYS A 15 8.91 -11.58 3.89
C LYS A 15 10.09 -11.37 2.94
N GLN A 16 10.00 -11.75 1.67
CA GLN A 16 11.14 -11.59 0.75
C GLN A 16 11.03 -10.31 -0.07
N SER A 17 12.08 -9.48 0.05
CA SER A 17 12.40 -8.37 -0.84
C SER A 17 12.11 -8.73 -2.30
N ARG A 18 11.46 -7.83 -3.03
CA ARG A 18 11.11 -7.99 -4.46
C ARG A 18 12.34 -7.76 -5.34
N ASP A 19 13.37 -8.55 -5.14
CA ASP A 19 14.49 -8.63 -6.07
C ASP A 19 14.14 -9.57 -7.22
N ASN A 20 14.34 -9.10 -8.46
CA ASN A 20 14.19 -9.94 -9.65
C ASN A 20 15.05 -11.19 -9.48
N VAL A 21 14.43 -12.36 -9.42
CA VAL A 21 15.12 -13.65 -9.24
C VAL A 21 16.04 -14.00 -10.42
N TRP A 22 15.90 -13.29 -11.55
CA TRP A 22 16.82 -13.32 -12.69
C TRP A 22 18.20 -12.67 -12.44
N LYS A 23 18.50 -12.20 -11.21
CA LYS A 23 19.64 -11.31 -10.91
C LYS A 23 20.94 -11.95 -10.42
N ASN A 24 21.01 -13.21 -9.98
CA ASN A 24 22.27 -13.67 -9.37
C ASN A 24 23.24 -14.23 -10.42
N GLY A 25 23.78 -13.33 -11.23
CA GLY A 25 25.05 -13.51 -11.94
C GLY A 25 26.09 -12.57 -11.33
N SER A 26 27.13 -13.17 -10.74
CA SER A 26 28.40 -12.56 -10.28
C SER A 26 28.32 -11.41 -9.27
N LYS A 27 28.63 -11.72 -8.01
CA LYS A 27 29.61 -10.98 -7.18
C LYS A 27 29.78 -11.74 -5.86
N SER A 28 30.83 -12.54 -5.78
CA SER A 28 31.48 -12.91 -4.53
C SER A 28 32.22 -11.68 -4.01
N ASP A 29 32.09 -11.41 -2.72
CA ASP A 29 32.84 -10.39 -2.00
C ASP A 29 34.34 -10.55 -2.23
N ALA A 30 34.99 -9.45 -2.63
CA ALA A 30 36.42 -9.34 -2.69
C ALA A 30 36.85 -8.06 -1.97
N SER A 31 37.25 -8.22 -0.70
CA SER A 31 38.21 -7.31 -0.06
C SER A 31 38.78 -7.96 1.21
N SER A 32 39.90 -8.68 1.07
CA SER A 32 41.03 -8.60 2.00
C SER A 32 42.20 -9.47 1.50
N ALA A 33 43.14 -8.84 0.81
CA ALA A 33 44.56 -9.21 0.79
C ALA A 33 45.28 -8.08 1.58
N ALA A 34 46.33 -8.27 2.39
CA ALA A 34 47.45 -9.22 2.32
C ALA A 34 48.26 -9.26 3.64
N ALA A 35 49.01 -10.35 3.87
CA ALA A 35 50.39 -10.49 4.45
C ALA A 35 50.61 -11.99 4.85
N VAL A 36 51.42 -12.83 4.15
CA VAL A 36 52.90 -13.04 4.21
C VAL A 36 53.35 -13.49 5.63
N VAL A 37 54.03 -14.62 5.95
CA VAL A 37 54.76 -15.71 5.25
C VAL A 37 55.00 -16.89 6.23
N ASP A 38 55.15 -18.12 5.68
CA ASP A 38 55.85 -19.36 6.15
C ASP A 38 54.89 -20.56 6.23
N GLY A 39 55.14 -21.78 5.72
CA GLY A 39 56.31 -22.49 5.22
C GLY A 39 56.04 -24.00 5.49
N GLU A 40 56.24 -24.85 4.49
CA GLU A 40 56.37 -26.33 4.56
C GLU A 40 55.14 -27.28 4.45
N ASN A 41 55.10 -27.99 3.31
CA ASN A 41 54.91 -29.44 3.09
C ASN A 41 53.88 -30.23 3.94
N ASN A 42 52.87 -30.84 3.30
CA ASN A 42 52.98 -32.23 2.78
C ASN A 42 51.71 -32.75 2.09
N SER A 43 51.94 -33.51 1.02
CA SER A 43 51.17 -34.64 0.44
C SER A 43 49.63 -34.61 0.43
N GLY A 44 49.08 -34.55 -0.78
CA GLY A 44 47.65 -34.70 -1.04
C GLY A 44 47.12 -36.12 -0.90
N ASP A 45 45.81 -36.19 -0.69
CA ASP A 45 44.99 -37.26 -1.23
C ASP A 45 43.58 -36.75 -1.56
N ALA A 46 43.00 -37.39 -2.56
CA ALA A 46 41.92 -36.91 -3.40
C ALA A 46 40.55 -36.73 -2.69
N GLU A 47 39.86 -35.62 -2.98
CA GLU A 47 38.44 -35.66 -3.34
C GLU A 47 37.99 -34.34 -4.01
N ARG A 48 37.75 -34.42 -5.33
CA ARG A 48 37.12 -33.38 -6.14
C ARG A 48 35.69 -33.13 -5.63
N ARG A 49 35.45 -32.01 -4.94
CA ARG A 49 34.11 -31.40 -4.90
C ARG A 49 34.01 -30.33 -5.98
N SER A 50 33.27 -30.70 -7.02
CA SER A 50 32.82 -29.86 -8.11
C SER A 50 32.27 -28.52 -7.62
N ARG A 51 32.69 -27.43 -8.27
CA ARG A 51 31.98 -26.15 -8.29
C ARG A 51 30.52 -26.44 -8.66
N GLU A 52 29.60 -26.23 -7.73
CA GLU A 52 28.16 -26.35 -8.01
C GLU A 52 27.78 -25.29 -9.06
N ASN A 53 27.41 -25.78 -10.25
CA ASN A 53 26.75 -25.02 -11.29
C ASN A 53 25.42 -24.48 -10.75
N TRP A 54 25.18 -23.19 -10.91
CA TRP A 54 23.86 -22.60 -10.71
C TRP A 54 22.91 -23.14 -11.78
N GLU A 55 21.92 -23.95 -11.40
CA GLU A 55 20.87 -24.41 -12.31
C GLU A 55 19.81 -23.30 -12.52
N PRO A 56 19.38 -23.01 -13.77
CA PRO A 56 18.25 -22.13 -14.02
C PRO A 56 17.00 -22.61 -13.29
N LEU A 57 16.23 -21.67 -12.73
CA LEU A 57 14.96 -22.00 -12.09
C LEU A 57 14.03 -22.73 -13.07
N LYS A 58 13.57 -23.92 -12.70
CA LYS A 58 12.63 -24.71 -13.49
C LYS A 58 11.31 -23.94 -13.67
N THR A 59 11.07 -23.45 -14.89
CA THR A 59 9.82 -22.80 -15.34
C THR A 59 8.82 -23.81 -15.91
N GLN A 60 8.67 -24.93 -15.20
CA GLN A 60 7.82 -26.05 -15.59
C GLN A 60 7.07 -26.57 -14.36
N ASN A 61 5.79 -26.88 -14.54
CA ASN A 61 4.96 -27.52 -13.52
C ASN A 61 3.83 -28.29 -14.21
N ALA A 62 3.90 -29.63 -14.21
CA ALA A 62 2.91 -30.46 -14.87
C ALA A 62 1.51 -30.29 -14.28
N VAL A 63 1.39 -30.10 -12.96
CA VAL A 63 0.10 -29.89 -12.29
C VAL A 63 -0.54 -28.58 -12.74
N PHE A 64 0.27 -27.53 -12.97
CA PHE A 64 -0.18 -26.26 -13.51
C PHE A 64 -0.72 -26.42 -14.94
N GLU A 65 0.04 -27.08 -15.80
CA GLU A 65 -0.35 -27.31 -17.19
C GLU A 65 -1.63 -28.14 -17.28
N ASP A 66 -1.70 -29.28 -16.57
CA ASP A 66 -2.89 -30.13 -16.51
C ASP A 66 -4.11 -29.37 -16.00
N TYR A 67 -3.93 -28.53 -14.98
CA TYR A 67 -5.02 -27.76 -14.40
C TYR A 67 -5.56 -26.75 -15.41
N TYR A 68 -4.71 -25.92 -16.02
CA TYR A 68 -5.15 -24.85 -16.89
C TYR A 68 -5.61 -25.32 -18.28
N LYS A 69 -5.12 -26.46 -18.77
CA LYS A 69 -5.69 -27.16 -19.93
C LYS A 69 -7.13 -27.58 -19.67
N GLU A 70 -7.37 -28.24 -18.53
CA GLU A 70 -8.71 -28.71 -18.17
C GLU A 70 -9.69 -27.57 -17.88
N GLN A 71 -9.21 -26.41 -17.38
CA GLN A 71 -10.06 -25.23 -17.21
C GLN A 71 -10.46 -24.56 -18.53
N GLY A 72 -9.74 -24.79 -19.63
CA GLY A 72 -10.03 -24.18 -20.93
C GLY A 72 -9.89 -22.66 -20.95
N ILE A 73 -8.90 -22.11 -20.24
CA ILE A 73 -8.68 -20.65 -20.19
C ILE A 73 -8.23 -20.03 -21.53
N VAL A 74 -7.61 -20.84 -22.38
CA VAL A 74 -7.13 -20.51 -23.72
C VAL A 74 -7.49 -21.66 -24.66
N ALA A 75 -7.62 -21.39 -25.95
CA ALA A 75 -7.94 -22.43 -26.91
C ALA A 75 -6.76 -23.44 -27.04
N PRO A 76 -7.01 -24.73 -27.34
CA PRO A 76 -5.94 -25.72 -27.47
C PRO A 76 -4.86 -25.33 -28.48
N GLU A 77 -5.22 -24.59 -29.52
CA GLU A 77 -4.33 -24.12 -30.58
C GLU A 77 -3.37 -23.02 -30.11
N GLU A 78 -3.77 -22.23 -29.11
CA GLU A 78 -2.99 -21.12 -28.53
C GLU A 78 -2.14 -21.56 -27.33
N TRP A 79 -2.28 -22.81 -26.89
CA TRP A 79 -1.69 -23.29 -25.64
C TRP A 79 -0.17 -23.18 -25.62
N ASP A 80 0.48 -23.53 -26.73
CA ASP A 80 1.94 -23.50 -26.82
C ASP A 80 2.48 -22.08 -26.77
N ASP A 81 1.84 -21.12 -27.47
CA ASP A 81 2.18 -19.69 -27.42
C ASP A 81 1.97 -19.11 -26.02
N PHE A 82 0.87 -19.47 -25.36
CA PHE A 82 0.58 -19.08 -23.97
C PHE A 82 1.70 -19.55 -23.04
N MET A 83 2.09 -20.82 -23.13
CA MET A 83 3.13 -21.41 -22.29
C MET A 83 4.52 -20.85 -22.62
N GLU A 84 4.82 -20.57 -23.88
CA GLU A 84 6.06 -19.91 -24.28
C GLU A 84 6.14 -18.49 -23.69
N CYS A 85 5.05 -17.72 -23.78
CA CYS A 85 4.97 -16.38 -23.21
C CYS A 85 5.18 -16.38 -21.69
N LEU A 86 4.55 -17.32 -20.96
CA LEU A 86 4.69 -17.46 -19.52
C LEU A 86 6.13 -17.78 -19.06
N ARG A 87 6.92 -18.41 -19.92
CA ARG A 87 8.33 -18.75 -19.65
C ARG A 87 9.29 -17.60 -19.96
N LYS A 88 8.85 -16.56 -20.68
CA LYS A 88 9.63 -15.36 -21.00
C LYS A 88 9.50 -14.30 -19.90
N PRO A 89 10.57 -13.52 -19.62
CA PRO A 89 10.52 -12.42 -18.66
C PRO A 89 9.50 -11.37 -19.12
N LEU A 90 8.90 -10.69 -18.15
CA LEU A 90 7.94 -9.61 -18.41
C LEU A 90 8.67 -8.34 -18.90
N PRO A 91 8.16 -7.62 -19.92
CA PRO A 91 8.69 -6.31 -20.28
C PRO A 91 8.56 -5.32 -19.12
N ALA A 92 9.46 -4.33 -19.08
CA ALA A 92 9.37 -3.26 -18.11
C ALA A 92 8.26 -2.29 -18.53
N ALA A 93 7.45 -1.87 -17.57
CA ALA A 93 6.42 -0.86 -17.80
C ALA A 93 6.53 0.24 -16.75
N PHE A 94 6.21 1.46 -17.17
CA PHE A 94 6.22 2.64 -16.32
C PHE A 94 5.16 3.64 -16.78
N ARG A 95 4.85 4.58 -15.90
CA ARG A 95 3.79 5.55 -16.09
C ARG A 95 4.25 6.93 -15.63
N ILE A 96 3.95 7.94 -16.43
CA ILE A 96 4.19 9.35 -16.12
C ILE A 96 3.08 9.80 -15.16
N ASN A 97 3.48 10.51 -14.11
CA ASN A 97 2.56 11.10 -13.16
C ASN A 97 1.79 12.24 -13.83
N SER A 98 0.46 12.08 -13.99
CA SER A 98 -0.40 13.07 -14.65
C SER A 98 -0.57 14.37 -13.88
N SER A 99 -0.37 14.37 -12.55
CA SER A 99 -0.47 15.58 -11.72
C SER A 99 0.87 16.33 -11.61
N SER A 100 1.94 15.80 -12.19
CA SER A 100 3.22 16.50 -12.20
C SER A 100 3.18 17.66 -13.19
N GLN A 101 3.68 18.82 -12.76
CA GLN A 101 3.84 19.99 -13.64
C GLN A 101 4.73 19.73 -14.86
N PHE A 102 5.54 18.66 -14.83
CA PHE A 102 6.47 18.28 -15.90
C PHE A 102 5.95 17.15 -16.79
N CYS A 103 4.67 16.79 -16.68
CA CYS A 103 4.09 15.66 -17.41
C CYS A 103 4.30 15.74 -18.93
N ILE A 104 4.00 16.92 -19.52
CA ILE A 104 4.11 17.16 -20.96
C ILE A 104 5.57 17.14 -21.41
N ASP A 105 6.48 17.77 -20.66
CA ASP A 105 7.91 17.80 -20.95
C ASP A 105 8.51 16.39 -20.96
N ILE A 106 8.16 15.57 -19.98
CA ILE A 106 8.62 14.19 -19.86
C ILE A 106 8.11 13.34 -21.01
N ARG A 107 6.84 13.51 -21.40
CA ARG A 107 6.27 12.82 -22.55
C ARG A 107 6.98 13.21 -23.85
N SER A 108 7.16 14.51 -24.07
CA SER A 108 7.88 15.03 -25.24
C SER A 108 9.32 14.52 -25.30
N GLN A 109 10.02 14.46 -24.16
CA GLN A 109 11.36 13.90 -24.09
C GLN A 109 11.40 12.40 -24.46
N LEU A 110 10.41 11.61 -24.02
CA LEU A 110 10.32 10.20 -24.41
C LEU A 110 10.12 10.05 -25.91
N GLU A 111 9.18 10.80 -26.48
CA GLU A 111 8.81 10.73 -27.91
C GLU A 111 9.88 11.30 -28.85
N ASN A 112 10.47 12.44 -28.51
CA ASN A 112 11.33 13.20 -29.43
C ASN A 112 12.82 12.96 -29.23
N ASP A 113 13.28 12.64 -28.01
CA ASP A 113 14.70 12.43 -27.72
C ASP A 113 15.00 10.93 -27.70
N PHE A 114 14.37 10.18 -26.78
CA PHE A 114 14.70 8.77 -26.57
C PHE A 114 14.24 7.85 -27.70
N VAL A 115 12.97 7.93 -28.13
CA VAL A 115 12.46 7.06 -29.20
C VAL A 115 13.23 7.28 -30.51
N LYS A 116 13.43 8.54 -30.92
CA LYS A 116 14.18 8.86 -32.15
C LYS A 116 15.63 8.42 -32.08
N SER A 117 16.31 8.63 -30.95
CA SER A 117 17.68 8.18 -30.75
C SER A 117 17.80 6.65 -30.85
N LEU A 118 16.87 5.92 -30.22
CA LEU A 118 16.85 4.46 -30.28
C LEU A 118 16.57 3.93 -31.69
N GLN A 119 15.65 4.56 -32.42
CA GLN A 119 15.35 4.22 -33.82
C GLN A 119 16.54 4.49 -34.76
N SER A 120 17.41 5.45 -34.43
CA SER A 120 18.61 5.74 -35.21
C SER A 120 19.79 4.79 -34.92
N GLU A 121 19.86 4.28 -33.68
CA GLU A 121 21.00 3.48 -33.18
C GLU A 121 20.78 1.97 -33.36
N PHE A 122 19.53 1.51 -33.30
CA PHE A 122 19.16 0.10 -33.39
C PHE A 122 18.34 -0.21 -34.64
N THR A 123 18.34 -1.46 -35.09
CA THR A 123 17.53 -1.95 -36.22
C THR A 123 16.65 -3.12 -35.80
N GLY A 124 15.50 -3.30 -36.46
CA GLY A 124 14.54 -4.36 -36.12
C GLY A 124 13.85 -4.15 -34.77
N ASP A 125 13.58 -5.24 -34.04
CA ASP A 125 12.78 -5.25 -32.80
C ASP A 125 13.35 -4.35 -31.69
N GLU A 126 14.67 -4.11 -31.65
CA GLU A 126 15.29 -3.22 -30.64
C GLU A 126 14.97 -1.73 -30.87
N ALA A 127 14.61 -1.34 -32.10
CA ALA A 127 14.19 0.02 -32.43
C ALA A 127 12.78 0.35 -31.92
N GLU A 128 11.92 -0.65 -31.78
CA GLU A 128 10.53 -0.53 -31.27
C GLU A 128 10.38 -0.96 -29.80
N ALA A 129 11.51 -1.18 -29.12
CA ALA A 129 11.54 -1.66 -27.76
C ALA A 129 11.00 -0.64 -26.74
N LEU A 130 10.91 0.65 -27.08
CA LEU A 130 10.27 1.70 -26.27
C LEU A 130 9.01 2.21 -26.98
N ARG A 131 7.82 1.92 -26.43
CA ARG A 131 6.55 2.32 -27.05
C ARG A 131 5.48 2.68 -26.01
N PRO A 132 4.54 3.59 -26.33
CA PRO A 132 3.42 3.87 -25.44
C PRO A 132 2.45 2.68 -25.37
N LEU A 133 1.74 2.55 -24.26
CA LEU A 133 0.62 1.63 -24.10
C LEU A 133 -0.63 2.24 -24.75
N PRO A 134 -1.14 1.68 -25.86
CA PRO A 134 -2.16 2.35 -26.68
C PRO A 134 -3.49 2.53 -25.94
N TRP A 135 -3.81 1.62 -25.02
CA TRP A 135 -5.02 1.69 -24.22
C TRP A 135 -4.89 2.59 -22.97
N TYR A 136 -3.70 3.06 -22.62
CA TYR A 136 -3.55 3.95 -21.48
C TYR A 136 -3.87 5.39 -21.90
N PRO A 137 -4.73 6.14 -21.17
CA PRO A 137 -5.12 7.49 -21.56
C PRO A 137 -3.93 8.45 -21.77
N GLU A 138 -4.05 9.33 -22.76
CA GLU A 138 -3.10 10.43 -23.05
C GLU A 138 -1.63 10.01 -23.25
N THR A 139 -1.41 8.74 -23.63
CA THR A 139 -0.07 8.16 -23.86
C THR A 139 0.87 8.31 -22.65
N LEU A 140 0.31 8.28 -21.44
CA LEU A 140 1.08 8.47 -20.20
C LEU A 140 1.74 7.19 -19.67
N ALA A 141 1.43 6.02 -20.22
CA ALA A 141 2.10 4.78 -19.84
C ALA A 141 2.86 4.16 -21.01
N TRP A 142 4.00 3.56 -20.70
CA TRP A 142 5.01 3.15 -21.66
C TRP A 142 5.55 1.75 -21.35
N HIS A 143 5.88 1.02 -22.40
CA HIS A 143 6.54 -0.27 -22.40
C HIS A 143 7.99 -0.12 -22.82
N SER A 144 8.87 -0.87 -22.16
CA SER A 144 10.28 -1.02 -22.48
C SER A 144 10.66 -2.49 -22.49
N GLU A 145 11.07 -3.00 -23.64
CA GLU A 145 11.51 -4.39 -23.84
C GLU A 145 13.01 -4.60 -23.54
N PHE A 146 13.74 -3.54 -23.19
CA PHE A 146 15.14 -3.64 -22.84
C PHE A 146 15.35 -4.40 -21.53
N SER A 147 16.17 -5.44 -21.57
CA SER A 147 16.66 -6.07 -20.35
C SER A 147 17.59 -5.14 -19.57
N ARG A 148 17.69 -5.33 -18.24
CA ARG A 148 18.65 -4.57 -17.41
C ARG A 148 20.11 -4.68 -17.86
N LYS A 149 20.47 -5.78 -18.54
CA LYS A 149 21.81 -5.96 -19.10
C LYS A 149 22.00 -5.13 -20.37
N GLN A 150 20.97 -5.02 -21.22
CA GLN A 150 20.98 -4.16 -22.40
C GLN A 150 21.02 -2.68 -22.02
N LEU A 151 20.35 -2.27 -20.93
CA LEU A 151 20.32 -0.89 -20.45
C LEU A 151 21.70 -0.26 -20.09
N ARG A 152 22.78 -1.06 -20.10
CA ARG A 152 24.16 -0.61 -19.82
C ARG A 152 25.11 -0.78 -21.01
N LYS A 153 24.59 -1.19 -22.18
CA LYS A 153 25.43 -1.50 -23.34
C LYS A 153 25.82 -0.26 -24.16
N THR A 154 24.92 0.72 -24.25
CA THR A 154 25.13 1.94 -25.03
C THR A 154 24.91 3.18 -24.18
N GLN A 155 25.54 4.29 -24.59
CA GLN A 155 25.44 5.58 -23.89
C GLN A 155 23.99 6.08 -23.83
N THR A 156 23.22 5.89 -24.91
CA THR A 156 21.80 6.26 -25.00
C THR A 156 20.95 5.50 -23.98
N LEU A 157 21.16 4.19 -23.85
CA LEU A 157 20.42 3.35 -22.92
C LEU A 157 20.80 3.61 -21.46
N GLU A 158 22.06 3.94 -21.18
CA GLU A 158 22.49 4.36 -19.84
C GLU A 158 21.87 5.70 -19.45
N ARG A 159 21.85 6.67 -20.38
CA ARG A 159 21.14 7.96 -20.21
C ARG A 159 19.65 7.75 -19.94
N PHE A 160 18.99 6.86 -20.69
CA PHE A 160 17.59 6.52 -20.48
C PHE A 160 17.35 5.87 -19.10
N HIS A 161 18.22 4.96 -18.67
CA HIS A 161 18.10 4.31 -17.37
C HIS A 161 18.28 5.27 -16.20
N GLU A 162 19.26 6.19 -16.27
CA GLU A 162 19.43 7.23 -15.26
C GLU A 162 18.25 8.21 -15.23
N PHE A 163 17.74 8.60 -16.40
CA PHE A 163 16.50 9.39 -16.50
C PHE A 163 15.32 8.72 -15.79
N LEU A 164 15.07 7.44 -16.06
CA LEU A 164 13.99 6.69 -15.41
C LEU A 164 14.19 6.53 -13.90
N LYS A 165 15.44 6.44 -13.42
CA LYS A 165 15.71 6.39 -11.97
C LYS A 165 15.41 7.74 -11.32
N LEU A 166 15.96 8.82 -11.87
CA LEU A 166 15.80 10.17 -11.33
C LEU A 166 14.33 10.58 -11.30
N ALA A 167 13.63 10.41 -12.44
CA ALA A 167 12.20 10.69 -12.55
C ALA A 167 11.37 9.82 -11.60
N HIS A 168 11.82 8.59 -11.31
CA HIS A 168 11.15 7.74 -10.33
C HIS A 168 11.35 8.21 -8.88
N GLU A 169 12.58 8.52 -8.48
CA GLU A 169 12.87 8.99 -7.12
C GLU A 169 12.14 10.30 -6.79
N ILE A 170 11.92 11.16 -7.78
CA ILE A 170 11.21 12.43 -7.62
C ILE A 170 9.69 12.25 -7.66
N GLY A 171 9.19 11.14 -8.20
CA GLY A 171 7.75 10.86 -8.29
C GLY A 171 7.08 11.34 -9.57
N ASN A 172 7.86 11.71 -10.59
CA ASN A 172 7.37 12.05 -11.93
C ASN A 172 7.08 10.81 -12.78
N ILE A 173 7.73 9.68 -12.49
CA ILE A 173 7.47 8.39 -13.14
C ILE A 173 7.28 7.30 -12.09
N THR A 174 6.25 6.47 -12.26
CA THR A 174 6.04 5.27 -11.43
C THR A 174 6.26 4.02 -12.27
N ARG A 175 7.19 3.16 -11.82
CA ARG A 175 7.36 1.82 -12.39
C ARG A 175 6.24 0.92 -11.91
N GLN A 176 5.43 0.42 -12.82
CA GLN A 176 4.25 -0.38 -12.54
C GLN A 176 4.01 -1.32 -13.71
N GLU A 177 3.59 -2.54 -13.41
CA GLU A 177 3.24 -3.51 -14.43
C GLU A 177 1.97 -3.09 -15.17
N ALA A 178 1.95 -3.27 -16.49
CA ALA A 178 0.87 -2.80 -17.36
C ALA A 178 -0.52 -3.25 -16.89
N VAL A 179 -0.70 -4.55 -16.65
CA VAL A 179 -2.00 -5.06 -16.17
C VAL A 179 -2.37 -4.58 -14.77
N SER A 180 -1.38 -4.21 -13.94
CA SER A 180 -1.66 -3.59 -12.64
C SER A 180 -2.13 -2.14 -12.74
N MET A 181 -2.02 -1.50 -13.92
CA MET A 181 -2.54 -0.14 -14.16
C MET A 181 -4.03 -0.14 -14.50
N VAL A 182 -4.59 -1.29 -14.85
CA VAL A 182 -5.94 -1.39 -15.42
C VAL A 182 -7.06 -1.22 -14.37
N PRO A 183 -7.02 -1.83 -13.17
CA PRO A 183 -8.12 -1.72 -12.21
C PRO A 183 -8.48 -0.28 -11.80
N PRO A 184 -7.52 0.61 -11.50
CA PRO A 184 -7.83 2.00 -11.19
C PRO A 184 -8.50 2.77 -12.33
N LEU A 185 -8.24 2.41 -13.60
CA LEU A 185 -8.86 3.06 -14.75
C LEU A 185 -10.36 2.74 -14.87
N PHE A 186 -10.76 1.50 -14.53
CA PHE A 186 -12.18 1.10 -14.52
C PHE A 186 -12.94 1.56 -13.28
N LEU A 187 -12.24 2.07 -12.26
CA LEU A 187 -12.88 2.56 -11.04
C LEU A 187 -13.57 3.91 -11.25
N ASP A 188 -13.29 4.63 -12.34
CA ASP A 188 -13.92 5.91 -12.67
C ASP A 188 -13.86 6.91 -11.49
N VAL A 189 -12.65 7.29 -11.11
CA VAL A 189 -12.39 8.15 -9.95
C VAL A 189 -12.46 9.62 -10.36
N HIS A 190 -13.07 10.45 -9.49
CA HIS A 190 -13.16 11.90 -9.65
C HIS A 190 -12.56 12.63 -8.45
N PRO A 191 -12.16 13.91 -8.60
CA PRO A 191 -11.47 14.69 -7.56
C PRO A 191 -12.22 14.83 -6.23
N ASN A 192 -13.55 14.66 -6.24
CA ASN A 192 -14.43 14.76 -5.06
C ASN A 192 -14.73 13.40 -4.39
N HIS A 193 -14.31 12.29 -4.99
CA HIS A 193 -14.64 10.96 -4.48
C HIS A 193 -13.82 10.57 -3.24
N PHE A 194 -14.48 9.88 -2.32
CA PHE A 194 -13.84 9.16 -1.23
C PHE A 194 -13.53 7.75 -1.74
N VAL A 195 -12.25 7.41 -1.82
CA VAL A 195 -11.77 6.16 -2.43
C VAL A 195 -11.13 5.27 -1.37
N LEU A 196 -11.51 4.00 -1.32
CA LEU A 196 -10.88 2.99 -0.45
C LEU A 196 -10.09 1.99 -1.29
N ASP A 197 -8.80 1.83 -0.97
CA ASP A 197 -7.96 0.74 -1.46
C ASP A 197 -7.80 -0.30 -0.34
N MET A 198 -8.48 -1.44 -0.47
CA MET A 198 -8.62 -2.44 0.60
C MET A 198 -7.32 -3.18 0.93
N CYS A 199 -6.42 -3.31 -0.05
CA CYS A 199 -5.19 -4.11 0.01
C CYS A 199 -4.07 -3.37 -0.74
N ALA A 200 -3.69 -2.22 -0.20
CA ALA A 200 -2.97 -1.17 -0.92
C ALA A 200 -1.49 -1.46 -1.16
N ALA A 201 -0.79 -2.17 -0.26
CA ALA A 201 0.66 -2.27 -0.37
C ALA A 201 1.08 -3.14 -1.57
N PRO A 202 2.08 -2.74 -2.36
CA PRO A 202 3.12 -1.74 -2.07
C PRO A 202 2.77 -0.30 -2.46
N GLY A 203 1.55 -0.02 -2.95
CA GLY A 203 1.06 1.33 -3.20
C GLY A 203 1.08 1.82 -4.64
N SER A 204 1.37 0.99 -5.65
CA SER A 204 1.35 1.44 -7.05
C SER A 204 -0.05 1.83 -7.52
N LYS A 205 -1.08 1.06 -7.14
CA LYS A 205 -2.48 1.38 -7.46
C LYS A 205 -2.98 2.57 -6.65
N THR A 206 -2.64 2.64 -5.36
CA THR A 206 -2.92 3.81 -4.53
C THR A 206 -2.31 5.09 -5.10
N PHE A 207 -1.05 5.04 -5.55
CA PHE A 207 -0.38 6.16 -6.20
C PHE A 207 -1.14 6.58 -7.46
N GLN A 208 -1.55 5.63 -8.30
CA GLN A 208 -2.40 5.88 -9.47
C GLN A 208 -3.74 6.54 -9.12
N LEU A 209 -4.41 6.09 -8.06
CA LEU A 209 -5.66 6.70 -7.60
C LEU A 209 -5.46 8.15 -7.16
N LEU A 210 -4.36 8.45 -6.47
CA LEU A 210 -4.01 9.80 -6.07
C LEU A 210 -3.75 10.70 -7.29
N GLU A 211 -3.04 10.22 -8.30
CA GLU A 211 -2.82 10.97 -9.53
C GLU A 211 -4.14 11.34 -10.22
N ILE A 212 -5.10 10.41 -10.26
CA ILE A 212 -6.42 10.65 -10.88
C ILE A 212 -7.21 11.70 -10.09
N ILE A 213 -7.21 11.62 -8.75
CA ILE A 213 -7.91 12.61 -7.89
C ILE A 213 -7.30 14.01 -8.03
N HIS A 214 -5.99 14.11 -8.24
CA HIS A 214 -5.29 15.39 -8.37
C HIS A 214 -5.31 15.99 -9.78
N ARG A 215 -5.79 15.26 -10.79
CA ARG A 215 -5.68 15.65 -12.21
C ARG A 215 -6.38 16.96 -12.58
N ALA A 216 -7.44 17.33 -11.88
CA ALA A 216 -8.30 18.48 -12.25
C ALA A 216 -8.10 19.71 -11.35
N ASN A 217 -7.16 19.70 -10.41
CA ASN A 217 -6.97 20.83 -9.49
C ASN A 217 -5.97 21.83 -10.06
N GLU A 218 -6.30 23.11 -9.92
CA GLU A 218 -5.34 24.19 -10.16
C GLU A 218 -4.14 24.06 -9.20
N PRO A 219 -2.93 24.49 -9.62
CA PRO A 219 -1.76 24.52 -8.75
C PRO A 219 -2.06 25.17 -7.40
N GLY A 220 -1.76 24.46 -6.31
CA GLY A 220 -2.02 24.93 -4.94
C GLY A 220 -3.41 24.65 -4.38
N SER A 221 -4.37 24.25 -5.22
CA SER A 221 -5.67 23.76 -4.75
C SER A 221 -5.61 22.28 -4.40
N LEU A 222 -6.29 21.90 -3.32
CA LEU A 222 -6.40 20.50 -2.90
C LEU A 222 -7.76 19.93 -3.33
N PRO A 223 -7.79 18.65 -3.75
CA PRO A 223 -9.04 17.98 -4.07
C PRO A 223 -9.93 17.91 -2.82
N THR A 224 -11.25 17.88 -3.05
CA THR A 224 -12.22 17.67 -1.98
C THR A 224 -12.32 16.20 -1.57
N GLY A 225 -11.97 15.27 -2.46
CA GLY A 225 -11.93 13.83 -2.23
C GLY A 225 -10.71 13.37 -1.44
N MET A 226 -10.60 12.06 -1.22
CA MET A 226 -9.44 11.45 -0.54
C MET A 226 -9.26 9.99 -0.91
N VAL A 227 -8.06 9.45 -0.65
CA VAL A 227 -7.78 8.02 -0.71
C VAL A 227 -7.48 7.50 0.69
N VAL A 228 -8.18 6.44 1.09
CA VAL A 228 -7.86 5.63 2.26
C VAL A 228 -7.20 4.35 1.76
N ALA A 229 -5.96 4.11 2.17
CA ALA A 229 -5.13 3.00 1.72
C ALA A 229 -4.88 2.03 2.88
N ASN A 230 -5.47 0.84 2.80
CA ASN A 230 -5.40 -0.15 3.86
C ASN A 230 -4.47 -1.31 3.50
N ASP A 231 -3.61 -1.72 4.42
CA ASP A 231 -2.90 -3.00 4.31
C ASP A 231 -2.72 -3.66 5.67
N VAL A 232 -2.85 -4.98 5.72
CA VAL A 232 -2.75 -5.76 6.96
C VAL A 232 -1.30 -5.82 7.49
N ASP A 233 -0.31 -5.75 6.60
CA ASP A 233 1.11 -5.85 6.94
C ASP A 233 1.73 -4.47 7.13
N ILE A 234 2.17 -4.19 8.36
CA ILE A 234 2.80 -2.92 8.74
C ILE A 234 4.11 -2.68 7.96
N GLN A 235 4.91 -3.73 7.72
CA GLN A 235 6.17 -3.61 6.98
C GLN A 235 5.92 -3.24 5.52
N ARG A 236 4.91 -3.87 4.90
CA ARG A 236 4.49 -3.52 3.53
C ARG A 236 3.83 -2.15 3.48
N SER A 237 3.10 -1.76 4.52
CA SER A 237 2.53 -0.42 4.66
C SER A 237 3.61 0.67 4.68
N ASN A 238 4.78 0.41 5.27
CA ASN A 238 5.91 1.35 5.22
C ASN A 238 6.42 1.56 3.79
N LEU A 239 6.43 0.51 2.96
CA LEU A 239 6.75 0.65 1.54
C LEU A 239 5.70 1.47 0.79
N LEU A 240 4.40 1.24 1.07
CA LEU A 240 3.30 2.07 0.57
C LEU A 240 3.52 3.55 0.92
N ILE A 241 3.79 3.84 2.19
CA ILE A 241 4.05 5.21 2.68
C ILE A 241 5.24 5.83 1.95
N HIS A 242 6.35 5.09 1.81
CA HIS A 242 7.52 5.58 1.08
C HIS A 242 7.19 5.89 -0.38
N GLN A 243 6.45 4.99 -1.06
CA GLN A 243 6.11 5.15 -2.46
C GLN A 243 5.19 6.35 -2.69
N THR A 244 4.16 6.53 -1.84
CA THR A 244 3.17 7.61 -1.97
C THR A 244 3.66 8.95 -1.43
N LYS A 245 4.70 8.98 -0.60
CA LYS A 245 5.28 10.22 -0.07
C LYS A 245 5.69 11.21 -1.17
N ARG A 246 6.20 10.70 -2.28
CA ARG A 246 6.64 11.49 -3.44
C ARG A 246 5.49 12.22 -4.15
N MET A 247 4.23 11.80 -3.95
CA MET A 247 3.06 12.50 -4.47
C MET A 247 2.75 13.80 -3.71
N CYS A 248 3.36 14.02 -2.53
CA CYS A 248 3.22 15.27 -1.77
C CYS A 248 1.75 15.71 -1.56
N THR A 249 0.88 14.76 -1.18
CA THR A 249 -0.58 14.97 -1.07
C THR A 249 -1.06 15.06 0.39
N ALA A 250 -2.06 15.91 0.63
CA ALA A 250 -2.77 16.02 1.92
C ALA A 250 -4.07 15.19 1.97
N ASN A 251 -4.36 14.42 0.93
CA ASN A 251 -5.61 13.69 0.70
C ASN A 251 -5.44 12.17 0.85
N LEU A 252 -4.48 11.73 1.67
CA LEU A 252 -4.17 10.31 1.90
C LEU A 252 -4.23 9.96 3.39
N ILE A 253 -4.93 8.86 3.70
CA ILE A 253 -4.86 8.18 4.99
C ILE A 253 -4.36 6.76 4.74
N VAL A 254 -3.27 6.36 5.37
CA VAL A 254 -2.81 4.96 5.36
C VAL A 254 -3.22 4.29 6.65
N THR A 255 -3.92 3.17 6.57
CA THR A 255 -4.43 2.40 7.72
C THR A 255 -3.86 0.99 7.75
N ASN A 256 -3.90 0.38 8.93
CA ASN A 256 -3.46 -0.99 9.12
C ASN A 256 -4.57 -1.85 9.75
N HIS A 257 -5.35 -2.54 8.92
CA HIS A 257 -6.40 -3.46 9.33
C HIS A 257 -6.45 -4.71 8.46
N GLU A 258 -7.02 -5.78 9.02
CA GLU A 258 -7.48 -6.90 8.20
C GLU A 258 -8.64 -6.41 7.31
N ALA A 259 -8.49 -6.55 5.99
CA ALA A 259 -9.39 -5.91 5.03
C ALA A 259 -10.84 -6.38 5.17
N GLN A 260 -11.07 -7.65 5.52
CA GLN A 260 -12.42 -8.18 5.73
C GLN A 260 -13.13 -7.59 6.97
N ASP A 261 -12.37 -7.01 7.90
CA ASP A 261 -12.86 -6.45 9.16
C ASP A 261 -12.62 -4.92 9.22
N PHE A 262 -12.37 -4.28 8.07
CA PHE A 262 -12.09 -2.84 8.01
C PHE A 262 -13.23 -2.02 8.63
N PRO A 263 -13.00 -1.09 9.58
CA PRO A 263 -14.07 -0.42 10.31
C PRO A 263 -14.82 0.61 9.44
N GLY A 264 -16.15 0.68 9.60
CA GLY A 264 -16.99 1.66 8.89
C GLY A 264 -17.19 2.99 9.63
N CYS A 265 -16.66 3.11 10.85
CA CYS A 265 -16.70 4.32 11.68
C CYS A 265 -18.06 5.03 11.69
N ARG A 266 -19.06 4.41 12.33
CA ARG A 266 -20.41 4.96 12.41
C ARG A 266 -20.68 5.59 13.78
N LEU A 267 -21.23 6.81 13.81
CA LEU A 267 -21.72 7.41 15.05
C LEU A 267 -22.89 6.59 15.61
N SER A 268 -22.89 6.34 16.92
CA SER A 268 -23.98 5.63 17.57
C SER A 268 -25.25 6.51 17.59
N LYS A 269 -26.43 5.88 17.41
CA LYS A 269 -27.72 6.57 17.47
C LYS A 269 -28.00 7.26 18.82
N PHE A 270 -27.24 6.94 19.88
CA PHE A 270 -27.41 7.55 21.21
C PHE A 270 -26.94 9.01 21.27
N HIS A 271 -26.20 9.52 20.27
CA HIS A 271 -25.88 10.94 20.14
C HIS A 271 -27.01 11.78 19.53
N HIS A 272 -28.12 11.19 19.08
CA HIS A 272 -29.25 11.96 18.53
C HIS A 272 -30.13 12.65 19.59
N TYR A 273 -30.06 12.25 20.87
CA TYR A 273 -30.78 12.93 21.95
C TYR A 273 -30.10 14.20 22.47
N SER A 274 -28.92 14.53 21.93
CA SER A 274 -28.27 15.83 22.11
C SER A 274 -28.46 16.69 20.86
N SER A 275 -29.72 16.87 20.44
CA SER A 275 -30.09 17.71 19.29
C SER A 275 -29.69 19.18 19.47
N ASP A 276 -29.38 19.61 20.69
CA ASP A 276 -28.95 20.98 20.97
C ASP A 276 -27.42 21.19 20.80
N ILE A 277 -26.62 20.12 20.70
CA ILE A 277 -25.15 20.19 20.50
C ILE A 277 -24.76 20.00 19.02
N GLN A 278 -25.69 19.58 18.16
CA GLN A 278 -25.42 19.44 16.72
C GLN A 278 -25.19 20.79 16.01
N SER A 279 -25.50 21.92 16.66
CA SER A 279 -25.26 23.25 16.10
C SER A 279 -23.85 23.82 16.38
N GLU A 280 -23.07 23.24 17.32
CA GLU A 280 -21.74 23.78 17.65
C GLU A 280 -20.55 23.01 17.05
N ASN A 281 -20.71 21.72 16.68
CA ASN A 281 -19.58 20.89 16.20
C ASN A 281 -19.52 20.62 14.68
N GLY A 282 -20.50 21.05 13.88
CA GLY A 282 -20.35 21.22 12.41
C GLY A 282 -19.92 20.02 11.54
N LEU A 283 -19.96 18.77 12.03
CA LEU A 283 -19.49 17.60 11.29
C LEU A 283 -20.41 17.23 10.13
N SER A 284 -19.85 17.15 8.92
CA SER A 284 -20.56 16.85 7.67
C SER A 284 -20.81 15.36 7.45
N ILE A 285 -20.09 14.47 8.15
CA ILE A 285 -20.15 13.01 7.97
C ILE A 285 -20.49 12.27 9.27
N ASN A 286 -21.44 11.35 9.19
CA ASN A 286 -21.89 10.52 10.33
C ASN A 286 -21.41 9.05 10.26
N GLN A 287 -20.89 8.65 9.09
CA GLN A 287 -20.35 7.32 8.79
C GLN A 287 -19.26 7.46 7.73
N LEU A 288 -18.25 6.59 7.79
CA LEU A 288 -17.21 6.50 6.76
C LEU A 288 -17.63 5.54 5.64
N ASP A 289 -18.25 6.09 4.61
CA ASP A 289 -18.61 5.37 3.37
C ASP A 289 -17.85 5.96 2.17
N PHE A 290 -17.68 5.14 1.13
CA PHE A 290 -16.83 5.45 -0.02
C PHE A 290 -17.61 5.50 -1.32
N ASP A 291 -17.28 6.46 -2.19
CA ASP A 291 -17.83 6.56 -3.54
C ASP A 291 -17.23 5.50 -4.47
N ARG A 292 -15.98 5.09 -4.17
CA ARG A 292 -15.20 4.13 -4.95
C ARG A 292 -14.44 3.17 -4.03
N VAL A 293 -14.47 1.88 -4.35
CA VAL A 293 -13.72 0.85 -3.61
C VAL A 293 -12.91 -0.01 -4.58
N LEU A 294 -11.60 -0.12 -4.32
CA LEU A 294 -10.70 -1.01 -5.02
C LEU A 294 -10.40 -2.23 -4.14
N CYS A 295 -10.79 -3.40 -4.64
CA CYS A 295 -10.56 -4.71 -4.04
C CYS A 295 -9.53 -5.48 -4.88
N ASP A 296 -8.28 -5.05 -4.85
CA ASP A 296 -7.15 -5.81 -5.40
C ASP A 296 -6.71 -6.87 -4.37
N VAL A 297 -7.45 -7.97 -4.32
CA VAL A 297 -7.38 -8.92 -3.20
C VAL A 297 -6.13 -9.81 -3.26
N PRO A 298 -5.65 -10.31 -2.10
CA PRO A 298 -4.58 -11.31 -2.08
C PRO A 298 -4.99 -12.57 -2.88
N CYS A 299 -4.14 -12.94 -3.83
CA CYS A 299 -4.32 -14.02 -4.80
C CYS A 299 -3.21 -15.07 -4.69
N SER A 300 -3.41 -16.23 -5.35
CA SER A 300 -2.38 -17.26 -5.54
C SER A 300 -1.15 -16.74 -6.30
N GLY A 301 -1.33 -15.68 -7.12
CA GLY A 301 -0.26 -15.01 -7.83
C GLY A 301 0.23 -15.71 -9.09
N ASP A 302 -0.55 -16.65 -9.64
CA ASP A 302 -0.14 -17.37 -10.84
C ASP A 302 -0.21 -16.55 -12.14
N GLY A 303 -0.82 -15.36 -12.13
CA GLY A 303 -0.72 -14.40 -13.21
C GLY A 303 0.62 -13.65 -13.28
N ILE A 304 1.46 -13.73 -12.25
CA ILE A 304 2.77 -13.06 -12.19
C ILE A 304 3.97 -14.00 -12.40
N LEU A 305 3.76 -15.21 -12.95
CA LEU A 305 4.80 -16.22 -13.19
C LEU A 305 6.02 -15.66 -13.95
N ARG A 306 5.78 -14.77 -14.93
CA ARG A 306 6.82 -14.10 -15.74
C ARG A 306 7.73 -13.18 -14.91
N LYS A 307 7.19 -12.62 -13.83
CA LYS A 307 7.85 -11.66 -12.93
C LYS A 307 8.49 -12.35 -11.73
N ALA A 308 7.83 -13.39 -11.21
CA ALA A 308 8.25 -14.15 -10.04
C ALA A 308 8.34 -15.66 -10.40
N PRO A 309 9.45 -16.10 -11.03
CA PRO A 309 9.60 -17.49 -11.47
C PRO A 309 9.54 -18.53 -10.34
N ASP A 310 9.81 -18.14 -9.09
CA ASP A 310 9.70 -19.02 -7.93
C ASP A 310 8.29 -19.57 -7.70
N ILE A 311 7.27 -18.93 -8.28
CA ILE A 311 5.88 -19.40 -8.17
C ILE A 311 5.70 -20.72 -8.92
N TRP A 312 6.42 -20.97 -10.04
CA TRP A 312 6.35 -22.24 -10.78
C TRP A 312 6.54 -23.46 -9.87
N ARG A 313 7.56 -23.41 -9.01
CA ARG A 313 7.91 -24.50 -8.08
C ARG A 313 6.89 -24.67 -6.95
N LYS A 314 6.28 -23.58 -6.50
CA LYS A 314 5.41 -23.56 -5.31
C LYS A 314 3.93 -23.74 -5.67
N TRP A 315 3.58 -23.48 -6.92
CA TRP A 315 2.21 -23.47 -7.39
C TRP A 315 1.54 -24.83 -7.17
N ASN A 316 0.36 -24.78 -6.57
CA ASN A 316 -0.54 -25.91 -6.42
C ASN A 316 -1.98 -25.40 -6.31
N VAL A 317 -2.95 -26.25 -6.66
CA VAL A 317 -4.38 -25.90 -6.69
C VAL A 317 -4.91 -25.45 -5.32
N GLY A 318 -4.37 -26.01 -4.23
CA GLY A 318 -4.78 -25.68 -2.87
C GLY A 318 -4.54 -24.21 -2.50
N MET A 319 -3.61 -23.53 -3.17
CA MET A 319 -3.36 -22.10 -2.96
C MET A 319 -4.58 -21.25 -3.29
N GLY A 320 -5.20 -21.49 -4.45
CA GLY A 320 -6.39 -20.74 -4.86
C GLY A 320 -7.63 -21.10 -4.06
N ASN A 321 -7.89 -22.41 -3.86
CA ASN A 321 -9.03 -22.88 -3.08
C ASN A 321 -9.02 -22.32 -1.64
N GLY A 322 -7.84 -22.19 -1.03
CA GLY A 322 -7.68 -21.66 0.33
C GLY A 322 -7.97 -20.15 0.46
N LEU A 323 -7.92 -19.39 -0.63
CA LEU A 323 -8.11 -17.93 -0.64
C LEU A 323 -9.54 -17.49 -0.96
N HIS A 324 -10.33 -18.34 -1.63
CA HIS A 324 -11.70 -18.04 -2.06
C HIS A 324 -12.56 -17.40 -0.95
N CYS A 325 -12.60 -18.01 0.24
CA CYS A 325 -13.38 -17.50 1.36
C CYS A 325 -12.92 -16.12 1.85
N LEU A 326 -11.60 -15.88 1.85
CA LEU A 326 -11.03 -14.61 2.29
C LEU A 326 -11.34 -13.51 1.27
N GLN A 327 -11.12 -13.80 -0.02
CA GLN A 327 -11.40 -12.87 -1.12
C GLN A 327 -12.87 -12.45 -1.13
N LEU A 328 -13.78 -13.40 -0.93
CA LEU A 328 -15.21 -13.13 -0.81
C LEU A 328 -15.53 -12.21 0.38
N LYS A 329 -14.96 -12.49 1.57
CA LYS A 329 -15.18 -11.64 2.76
C LYS A 329 -14.65 -10.22 2.57
N ILE A 330 -13.48 -10.06 1.95
CA ILE A 330 -12.90 -8.74 1.64
C ILE A 330 -13.82 -7.99 0.67
N ALA A 331 -14.25 -8.63 -0.41
CA ALA A 331 -15.13 -8.01 -1.40
C ALA A 331 -16.48 -7.62 -0.79
N MET A 332 -17.12 -8.51 -0.02
CA MET A 332 -18.38 -8.20 0.69
C MET A 332 -18.21 -7.06 1.69
N ARG A 333 -17.06 -6.95 2.37
CA ARG A 333 -16.77 -5.82 3.24
C ARG A 333 -16.63 -4.52 2.44
N GLY A 334 -15.88 -4.53 1.34
CA GLY A 334 -15.75 -3.38 0.45
C GLY A 334 -17.11 -2.90 -0.07
N ILE A 335 -17.96 -3.83 -0.49
CA ILE A 335 -19.34 -3.58 -0.92
C ILE A 335 -20.21 -2.96 0.21
N SER A 336 -20.01 -3.40 1.46
CA SER A 336 -20.75 -2.85 2.60
C SER A 336 -20.39 -1.38 2.90
N LEU A 337 -19.14 -0.99 2.63
CA LEU A 337 -18.60 0.36 2.82
C LEU A 337 -18.82 1.27 1.59
N LEU A 338 -19.29 0.70 0.48
CA LEU A 338 -19.58 1.43 -0.74
C LEU A 338 -20.93 2.15 -0.62
N LYS A 339 -20.97 3.44 -0.98
CA LYS A 339 -22.22 4.20 -1.07
C LYS A 339 -23.13 3.63 -2.17
N VAL A 340 -24.44 3.87 -2.04
CA VAL A 340 -25.38 3.63 -3.15
C VAL A 340 -25.04 4.60 -4.30
N GLY A 341 -25.02 4.11 -5.53
CA GLY A 341 -24.46 4.79 -6.71
C GLY A 341 -22.93 4.68 -6.82
N GLY A 342 -22.27 4.03 -5.86
CA GLY A 342 -20.82 3.82 -5.88
C GLY A 342 -20.40 2.71 -6.83
N ARG A 343 -19.13 2.76 -7.27
CA ARG A 343 -18.49 1.76 -8.12
C ARG A 343 -17.40 1.01 -7.34
N MET A 344 -17.38 -0.32 -7.43
CA MET A 344 -16.30 -1.15 -6.89
C MET A 344 -15.60 -1.91 -8.01
N VAL A 345 -14.28 -1.98 -7.96
CA VAL A 345 -13.50 -2.88 -8.82
C VAL A 345 -12.95 -4.02 -7.97
N TYR A 346 -13.29 -5.24 -8.33
CA TYR A 346 -12.65 -6.46 -7.83
C TYR A 346 -11.58 -6.88 -8.81
N SER A 347 -10.37 -7.15 -8.32
CA SER A 347 -9.30 -7.65 -9.18
C SER A 347 -8.37 -8.65 -8.52
N THR A 348 -7.82 -9.53 -9.34
CA THR A 348 -6.79 -10.48 -8.92
C THR A 348 -5.66 -10.57 -9.95
N CYS A 349 -4.50 -10.95 -9.44
CA CYS A 349 -3.33 -11.35 -10.19
C CYS A 349 -3.32 -12.86 -10.53
N SER A 350 -4.49 -13.47 -10.68
CA SER A 350 -4.65 -14.92 -10.88
C SER A 350 -5.47 -15.25 -12.12
N MET A 351 -5.18 -16.41 -12.72
CA MET A 351 -5.98 -16.97 -13.81
C MET A 351 -7.05 -17.96 -13.30
N ASN A 352 -7.00 -18.32 -12.02
CA ASN A 352 -7.80 -19.37 -11.43
C ASN A 352 -9.29 -18.97 -11.32
N PRO A 353 -10.23 -19.70 -11.96
CA PRO A 353 -11.65 -19.37 -11.89
C PRO A 353 -12.25 -19.45 -10.48
N VAL A 354 -11.69 -20.24 -9.57
CA VAL A 354 -12.13 -20.32 -8.17
C VAL A 354 -11.83 -19.02 -7.41
N GLU A 355 -10.76 -18.32 -7.78
CA GLU A 355 -10.42 -17.01 -7.21
C GLU A 355 -11.13 -15.87 -7.96
N ASN A 356 -11.62 -16.12 -9.17
CA ASN A 356 -12.13 -15.09 -10.06
C ASN A 356 -13.65 -15.16 -10.19
N GLU A 357 -14.15 -15.87 -11.20
CA GLU A 357 -15.58 -15.96 -11.51
C GLU A 357 -16.39 -16.57 -10.39
N ALA A 358 -15.86 -17.55 -9.65
CA ALA A 358 -16.57 -18.13 -8.53
C ALA A 358 -16.82 -17.09 -7.41
N VAL A 359 -15.85 -16.21 -7.15
CA VAL A 359 -16.00 -15.12 -6.18
C VAL A 359 -17.03 -14.10 -6.69
N VAL A 360 -16.92 -13.67 -7.95
CA VAL A 360 -17.87 -12.73 -8.57
C VAL A 360 -19.29 -13.30 -8.58
N ALA A 361 -19.45 -14.56 -8.96
CA ALA A 361 -20.73 -15.24 -8.98
C ALA A 361 -21.36 -15.28 -7.59
N GLU A 362 -20.57 -15.62 -6.56
CA GLU A 362 -21.06 -15.66 -5.19
C GLU A 362 -21.41 -14.28 -4.63
N ILE A 363 -20.66 -13.24 -5.01
CA ILE A 363 -21.02 -11.84 -4.69
C ILE A 363 -22.40 -11.52 -5.27
N LEU A 364 -22.63 -11.79 -6.56
CA LEU A 364 -23.90 -11.52 -7.23
C LEU A 364 -25.06 -12.28 -6.58
N ARG A 365 -24.87 -13.57 -6.25
CA ARG A 365 -25.89 -14.38 -5.55
C ARG A 365 -26.26 -13.80 -4.19
N ARG A 366 -25.29 -13.30 -3.41
CA ARG A 366 -25.53 -12.71 -2.09
C ARG A 366 -26.16 -11.33 -2.14
N CYS A 367 -25.82 -10.56 -3.16
CA CYS A 367 -26.23 -9.16 -3.28
C CYS A 367 -27.58 -9.01 -4.00
N GLY A 368 -27.98 -9.99 -4.82
CA GLY A 368 -29.18 -9.90 -5.64
C GLY A 368 -29.19 -8.61 -6.47
N ASP A 369 -30.36 -7.98 -6.57
CA ASP A 369 -30.56 -6.77 -7.38
C ASP A 369 -29.91 -5.51 -6.78
N SER A 370 -29.34 -5.59 -5.57
CA SER A 370 -28.64 -4.45 -4.96
C SER A 370 -27.30 -4.14 -5.61
N LEU A 371 -26.72 -5.09 -6.34
CA LEU A 371 -25.41 -4.96 -6.98
C LEU A 371 -25.46 -5.52 -8.40
N GLU A 372 -25.02 -4.72 -9.37
CA GLU A 372 -24.91 -5.13 -10.76
C GLU A 372 -23.44 -5.31 -11.16
N LEU A 373 -23.14 -6.36 -11.93
CA LEU A 373 -21.88 -6.48 -12.67
C LEU A 373 -21.97 -5.61 -13.95
N LEU A 374 -21.24 -4.50 -13.97
CA LEU A 374 -21.27 -3.53 -15.05
C LEU A 374 -20.60 -4.07 -16.32
N ASP A 375 -21.22 -3.77 -17.47
CA ASP A 375 -20.58 -3.96 -18.77
C ASP A 375 -19.72 -2.72 -19.10
N VAL A 376 -18.40 -2.94 -19.18
CA VAL A 376 -17.40 -1.90 -19.48
C VAL A 376 -16.68 -2.17 -20.81
N SER A 377 -17.32 -2.93 -21.71
CA SER A 377 -16.79 -3.26 -23.04
C SER A 377 -16.48 -2.03 -23.91
N ASN A 378 -17.21 -0.92 -23.70
CA ASN A 378 -16.98 0.36 -24.40
C ASN A 378 -15.84 1.20 -23.79
N GLU A 379 -15.42 0.92 -22.56
CA GLU A 379 -14.32 1.63 -21.88
C GLU A 379 -12.97 0.97 -22.25
N LEU A 380 -11.94 1.76 -22.62
CA LEU A 380 -10.61 1.28 -23.05
C LEU A 380 -10.66 0.27 -24.22
N PRO A 381 -11.19 0.65 -25.42
CA PRO A 381 -11.40 -0.28 -26.53
C PRO A 381 -10.12 -0.92 -27.09
N LEU A 382 -8.96 -0.28 -26.89
CA LEU A 382 -7.66 -0.78 -27.34
C LEU A 382 -7.05 -1.81 -26.36
N LEU A 383 -7.67 -2.04 -25.19
CA LEU A 383 -7.21 -3.04 -24.22
C LEU A 383 -7.71 -4.42 -24.66
N VAL A 384 -6.78 -5.29 -25.03
CA VAL A 384 -7.12 -6.68 -25.36
C VAL A 384 -7.52 -7.43 -24.09
N ARG A 385 -8.71 -8.01 -24.11
CA ARG A 385 -9.33 -8.72 -22.97
C ARG A 385 -10.25 -9.83 -23.48
N ARG A 386 -10.32 -10.91 -22.73
CA ARG A 386 -11.22 -12.05 -22.94
C ARG A 386 -12.37 -12.01 -21.93
N PRO A 387 -13.56 -12.54 -22.24
CA PRO A 387 -14.68 -12.59 -21.30
C PRO A 387 -14.39 -13.54 -20.13
N GLY A 388 -15.12 -13.37 -19.03
CA GLY A 388 -15.12 -14.34 -17.93
C GLY A 388 -15.71 -15.70 -18.32
N LEU A 389 -15.29 -16.75 -17.61
CA LEU A 389 -15.76 -18.11 -17.82
C LEU A 389 -17.17 -18.32 -17.24
N LYS A 390 -18.03 -19.04 -17.98
CA LYS A 390 -19.33 -19.51 -17.46
C LYS A 390 -19.29 -20.93 -16.91
N LYS A 391 -18.23 -21.67 -17.20
CA LYS A 391 -18.04 -23.07 -16.82
C LYS A 391 -16.60 -23.26 -16.35
N TRP A 392 -16.41 -23.99 -15.26
CA TRP A 392 -15.11 -24.38 -14.72
C TRP A 392 -15.28 -25.58 -13.79
N LYS A 393 -14.17 -26.26 -13.48
CA LYS A 393 -14.17 -27.40 -12.54
C LYS A 393 -13.34 -27.07 -11.30
N VAL A 394 -13.69 -27.65 -10.16
CA VAL A 394 -12.89 -27.51 -8.94
C VAL A 394 -11.98 -28.73 -8.82
N ARG A 395 -10.68 -28.51 -8.63
CA ARG A 395 -9.73 -29.60 -8.35
C ARG A 395 -9.32 -29.58 -6.88
N ASP A 396 -9.35 -30.73 -6.24
CA ASP A 396 -8.96 -30.86 -4.83
C ASP A 396 -8.26 -32.20 -4.59
N LYS A 397 -7.06 -32.16 -3.97
CA LYS A 397 -6.25 -33.36 -3.69
C LYS A 397 -6.11 -34.35 -4.87
N GLY A 398 -6.03 -33.83 -6.09
CA GLY A 398 -5.89 -34.62 -7.31
C GLY A 398 -7.21 -35.05 -7.97
N LEU A 399 -8.35 -34.89 -7.30
CA LEU A 399 -9.67 -35.20 -7.83
C LEU A 399 -10.28 -33.99 -8.55
N TRP A 400 -10.87 -34.22 -9.71
CA TRP A 400 -11.69 -33.25 -10.43
C TRP A 400 -13.14 -33.37 -9.97
N LEU A 401 -13.73 -32.24 -9.62
CA LEU A 401 -15.11 -32.13 -9.15
C LEU A 401 -15.83 -31.18 -10.11
N SER A 402 -16.84 -31.70 -10.81
CA SER A 402 -17.62 -30.92 -11.77
C SER A 402 -18.77 -30.18 -11.08
N SER A 403 -19.30 -30.74 -10.00
CA SER A 403 -20.36 -30.14 -9.20
C SER A 403 -20.12 -30.27 -7.69
N TYR A 404 -20.79 -29.41 -6.90
CA TYR A 404 -20.79 -29.52 -5.44
C TYR A 404 -21.36 -30.87 -4.96
N LYS A 405 -22.21 -31.51 -5.77
CA LYS A 405 -22.73 -32.87 -5.52
C LYS A 405 -21.62 -33.92 -5.42
N ASP A 406 -20.54 -33.72 -6.17
CA ASP A 406 -19.41 -34.65 -6.24
C ASP A 406 -18.47 -34.51 -5.03
N VAL A 407 -18.65 -33.46 -4.22
CA VAL A 407 -17.78 -33.16 -3.07
C VAL A 407 -18.03 -34.17 -1.95
N PRO A 408 -17.02 -34.98 -1.56
CA PRO A 408 -17.17 -35.90 -0.44
C PRO A 408 -17.55 -35.17 0.85
N LYS A 409 -18.47 -35.74 1.65
CA LYS A 409 -19.01 -35.09 2.87
C LYS A 409 -17.93 -34.52 3.79
N TYR A 410 -16.80 -35.22 3.95
CA TYR A 410 -15.67 -34.80 4.79
C TYR A 410 -14.86 -33.60 4.23
N ARG A 411 -14.99 -33.29 2.94
CA ARG A 411 -14.33 -32.14 2.27
C ARG A 411 -15.23 -30.92 2.13
N ARG A 412 -16.56 -31.04 2.32
CA ARG A 412 -17.53 -29.93 2.25
C ARG A 412 -17.20 -28.70 3.11
N PRO A 413 -16.46 -28.79 4.24
CA PRO A 413 -16.01 -27.60 4.97
C PRO A 413 -14.89 -26.81 4.28
N SER A 414 -14.12 -27.45 3.39
CA SER A 414 -12.97 -26.86 2.68
C SER A 414 -13.30 -26.49 1.24
N ILE A 415 -14.18 -27.25 0.60
CA ILE A 415 -14.65 -27.01 -0.76
C ILE A 415 -16.10 -26.56 -0.64
N LEU A 416 -16.36 -25.29 -0.94
CA LEU A 416 -17.67 -24.67 -0.79
C LEU A 416 -18.48 -24.79 -2.09
N SER A 417 -19.81 -24.80 -1.98
CA SER A 417 -20.71 -24.72 -3.14
C SER A 417 -20.46 -23.47 -3.98
N SER A 418 -20.11 -22.35 -3.34
CA SER A 418 -19.75 -21.09 -3.99
C SER A 418 -18.53 -21.18 -4.92
N MET A 419 -17.71 -22.23 -4.80
CA MET A 419 -16.57 -22.48 -5.70
C MET A 419 -17.01 -23.02 -7.08
N PHE A 420 -18.26 -23.44 -7.24
CA PHE A 420 -18.80 -24.03 -8.47
C PHE A 420 -19.70 -23.06 -9.26
N PRO A 421 -19.88 -23.26 -10.58
CA PRO A 421 -20.61 -22.32 -11.45
C PRO A 421 -22.06 -22.01 -11.04
N SER A 422 -22.81 -23.00 -10.53
CA SER A 422 -24.20 -22.83 -10.09
C SER A 422 -24.30 -22.25 -8.68
N GLY A 423 -23.35 -22.56 -7.80
CA GLY A 423 -23.39 -22.18 -6.39
C GLY A 423 -24.50 -22.86 -5.59
N ARG A 424 -25.16 -23.89 -6.14
CA ARG A 424 -26.29 -24.55 -5.49
C ARG A 424 -25.82 -25.43 -4.34
N ASN A 425 -26.43 -25.23 -3.17
CA ASN A 425 -26.29 -26.16 -2.05
C ASN A 425 -27.13 -27.42 -2.30
N ILE A 426 -26.69 -28.56 -1.78
CA ILE A 426 -27.51 -29.75 -1.69
C ILE A 426 -28.43 -29.56 -0.48
N VAL A 427 -29.74 -29.51 -0.70
CA VAL A 427 -30.72 -29.69 0.36
C VAL A 427 -30.86 -31.19 0.53
N ASP A 428 -30.27 -31.77 1.59
CA ASP A 428 -30.47 -33.18 1.92
C ASP A 428 -31.94 -33.35 2.38
N SER A 429 -32.83 -33.71 1.46
CA SER A 429 -34.21 -34.07 1.78
C SER A 429 -34.25 -35.49 2.36
N SER A 430 -33.89 -35.63 3.64
CA SER A 430 -34.08 -36.89 4.37
C SER A 430 -34.16 -36.69 5.88
N GLU A 431 -35.05 -35.83 6.37
CA GLU A 431 -35.58 -35.90 7.73
C GLU A 431 -37.07 -35.55 7.69
N ASN A 432 -37.90 -36.49 7.23
CA ASN A 432 -39.31 -36.57 7.62
C ASN A 432 -39.91 -37.91 7.16
N SER A 433 -39.73 -38.93 7.98
CA SER A 433 -40.73 -40.00 8.15
C SER A 433 -40.50 -40.59 9.53
N GLY A 434 -41.25 -40.11 10.52
CA GLY A 434 -41.52 -40.90 11.72
C GLY A 434 -42.37 -42.10 11.32
N ASP A 435 -42.04 -43.29 11.79
CA ASP A 435 -42.63 -43.85 13.01
C ASP A 435 -42.43 -45.38 13.09
N HIS A 436 -42.22 -45.84 14.32
CA HIS A 436 -42.31 -47.18 14.90
C HIS A 436 -41.54 -48.41 14.35
N GLY A 437 -40.70 -48.98 15.23
CA GLY A 437 -40.34 -50.40 15.21
C GLY A 437 -39.05 -50.76 15.96
N VAL A 438 -39.13 -50.91 17.28
CA VAL A 438 -38.05 -51.43 18.15
C VAL A 438 -37.86 -52.94 17.91
N ALA A 439 -36.63 -53.39 17.63
CA ALA A 439 -36.13 -54.71 18.06
C ALA A 439 -34.61 -54.88 17.82
N GLU A 440 -33.90 -54.93 18.94
CA GLU A 440 -32.70 -55.72 19.32
C GLU A 440 -31.65 -56.19 18.30
N ALA A 441 -30.40 -55.97 18.72
CA ALA A 441 -29.14 -56.37 18.10
C ALA A 441 -28.86 -57.88 18.19
N LYS A 442 -28.23 -58.42 17.13
CA LYS A 442 -27.20 -59.48 17.22
C LYS A 442 -26.15 -59.29 16.12
N GLU A 443 -24.89 -59.29 16.52
CA GLU A 443 -23.72 -59.53 15.67
C GLU A 443 -23.69 -61.00 15.24
N ASP A 444 -23.33 -61.29 13.98
CA ASP A 444 -22.33 -62.31 13.63
C ASP A 444 -22.04 -62.35 12.11
N ASP A 445 -20.76 -62.11 11.80
CA ASP A 445 -19.83 -62.83 10.90
C ASP A 445 -20.09 -63.11 9.39
N LYS A 446 -19.01 -62.87 8.64
CA LYS A 446 -18.53 -63.46 7.35
C LYS A 446 -19.16 -63.11 5.99
N ASN A 447 -18.29 -62.45 5.20
CA ASN A 447 -17.91 -62.74 3.80
C ASN A 447 -18.93 -63.41 2.88
N GLU A 448 -19.47 -62.65 1.93
CA GLU A 448 -19.76 -63.18 0.61
C GLU A 448 -19.50 -62.16 -0.51
N VAL A 449 -18.79 -62.64 -1.53
CA VAL A 449 -18.41 -61.96 -2.76
C VAL A 449 -19.64 -61.91 -3.68
N VAL A 450 -20.04 -60.72 -4.13
CA VAL A 450 -21.00 -60.58 -5.24
C VAL A 450 -20.46 -59.60 -6.28
N GLN A 451 -20.45 -60.08 -7.52
CA GLN A 451 -20.05 -59.42 -8.75
C GLN A 451 -20.82 -58.12 -9.04
N PRO A 452 -20.26 -57.19 -9.84
CA PRO A 452 -20.91 -55.93 -10.15
C PRO A 452 -22.02 -56.16 -11.19
N ASN A 453 -23.27 -56.09 -10.77
CA ASN A 453 -24.39 -55.96 -11.69
C ASN A 453 -24.38 -54.56 -12.31
N THR A 454 -23.97 -54.52 -13.56
CA THR A 454 -24.26 -53.47 -14.53
C THR A 454 -25.76 -53.23 -14.64
N ALA A 455 -26.21 -52.07 -14.19
CA ALA A 455 -27.37 -51.37 -14.72
C ALA A 455 -26.93 -49.91 -14.99
N PRO A 456 -27.31 -49.33 -16.14
CA PRO A 456 -26.68 -48.12 -16.64
C PRO A 456 -27.04 -46.95 -15.73
N LEU A 457 -26.02 -46.35 -15.11
CA LEU A 457 -26.09 -44.94 -14.75
C LEU A 457 -26.33 -44.20 -16.05
N SER A 458 -27.57 -43.78 -16.26
CA SER A 458 -27.95 -42.89 -17.33
C SER A 458 -27.02 -41.69 -17.31
N GLU A 459 -26.17 -41.62 -18.34
CA GLU A 459 -25.36 -40.49 -18.72
C GLU A 459 -26.24 -39.25 -18.78
N VAL A 460 -26.14 -38.40 -17.76
CA VAL A 460 -26.43 -36.98 -17.91
C VAL A 460 -25.17 -36.27 -17.43
N ASN A 461 -24.27 -35.99 -18.37
CA ASN A 461 -23.23 -34.98 -18.23
C ASN A 461 -23.92 -33.63 -18.07
N ASP A 462 -24.42 -33.33 -16.86
CA ASP A 462 -24.83 -31.98 -16.50
C ASP A 462 -23.55 -31.19 -16.22
N ASP A 463 -22.93 -30.71 -17.28
CA ASP A 463 -21.89 -29.70 -17.20
C ASP A 463 -22.48 -28.46 -16.52
N GLU A 464 -22.05 -28.19 -15.28
CA GLU A 464 -22.55 -27.07 -14.48
C GLU A 464 -22.16 -25.73 -15.14
N ILE A 465 -23.14 -24.98 -15.65
CA ILE A 465 -22.95 -23.66 -16.28
C ILE A 465 -23.57 -22.58 -15.39
N SER A 466 -22.86 -21.47 -15.21
CA SER A 466 -23.38 -20.30 -14.52
C SER A 466 -24.39 -19.54 -15.38
N THR A 467 -25.53 -19.19 -14.81
CA THR A 467 -26.56 -18.36 -15.45
C THR A 467 -26.32 -16.86 -15.27
N LEU A 468 -25.29 -16.48 -14.52
CA LEU A 468 -24.94 -15.10 -14.23
C LEU A 468 -24.18 -14.46 -15.40
N PRO A 469 -24.21 -13.12 -15.55
CA PRO A 469 -23.61 -12.40 -16.68
C PRO A 469 -22.06 -12.29 -16.57
N LEU A 470 -21.38 -13.41 -16.29
CA LEU A 470 -19.93 -13.47 -16.03
C LEU A 470 -19.08 -13.12 -17.26
N GLU A 471 -19.66 -13.10 -18.46
CA GLU A 471 -19.04 -12.60 -19.69
C GLU A 471 -18.63 -11.11 -19.58
N ARG A 472 -19.26 -10.36 -18.66
CA ARG A 472 -18.90 -8.95 -18.37
C ARG A 472 -17.60 -8.83 -17.56
N CYS A 473 -17.10 -9.92 -16.98
CA CYS A 473 -15.77 -9.94 -16.36
C CYS A 473 -14.68 -9.89 -17.45
N MET A 474 -13.51 -9.37 -17.07
CA MET A 474 -12.38 -9.21 -17.98
C MET A 474 -11.22 -10.09 -17.55
N ARG A 475 -10.75 -10.92 -18.48
CA ARG A 475 -9.50 -11.67 -18.37
C ARG A 475 -8.46 -11.05 -19.28
N ILE A 476 -7.30 -10.75 -18.72
CA ILE A 476 -6.12 -10.38 -19.48
C ILE A 476 -5.18 -11.58 -19.46
N VAL A 477 -4.86 -12.10 -20.64
CA VAL A 477 -4.01 -13.28 -20.80
C VAL A 477 -2.63 -12.84 -21.33
N PRO A 478 -1.51 -13.41 -20.83
CA PRO A 478 -0.16 -12.93 -21.12
C PRO A 478 0.21 -12.81 -22.60
N HIS A 479 -0.16 -13.79 -23.43
CA HIS A 479 0.28 -13.88 -24.83
C HIS A 479 -0.47 -12.89 -25.75
N ASP A 480 -1.67 -12.44 -25.36
CA ASP A 480 -2.50 -11.53 -26.16
C ASP A 480 -1.83 -10.15 -26.40
N GLN A 481 -1.04 -9.67 -25.43
CA GLN A 481 -0.40 -8.35 -25.51
C GLN A 481 0.94 -8.27 -24.77
N ASN A 482 1.64 -9.41 -24.66
CA ASN A 482 2.95 -9.54 -23.99
C ASN A 482 2.98 -8.94 -22.57
N CYS A 483 2.00 -9.27 -21.73
CA CYS A 483 1.88 -8.75 -20.37
C CYS A 483 1.78 -9.85 -19.30
N GLY A 484 1.47 -9.48 -18.06
CA GLY A 484 1.09 -10.44 -17.00
C GLY A 484 -0.36 -10.91 -17.18
N ALA A 485 -0.78 -11.92 -16.43
CA ALA A 485 -2.19 -12.31 -16.41
C ALA A 485 -2.93 -11.56 -15.30
N PHE A 486 -4.20 -11.22 -15.54
CA PHE A 486 -4.98 -10.44 -14.60
C PHE A 486 -6.49 -10.67 -14.79
N PHE A 487 -7.26 -10.54 -13.72
CA PHE A 487 -8.72 -10.63 -13.74
C PHE A 487 -9.35 -9.41 -13.10
N ILE A 488 -10.43 -8.90 -13.70
CA ILE A 488 -11.12 -7.69 -13.26
C ILE A 488 -12.64 -7.88 -13.40
N ALA A 489 -13.38 -7.47 -12.38
CA ALA A 489 -14.83 -7.33 -12.40
C ALA A 489 -15.23 -5.97 -11.82
N VAL A 490 -16.17 -5.29 -12.48
CA VAL A 490 -16.61 -3.94 -12.10
C VAL A 490 -18.05 -4.02 -11.63
N PHE A 491 -18.31 -3.56 -10.41
CA PHE A 491 -19.63 -3.58 -9.80
C PHE A 491 -20.17 -2.17 -9.58
N HIS A 492 -21.49 -2.03 -9.69
CA HIS A 492 -22.22 -0.83 -9.33
C HIS A 492 -23.32 -1.17 -8.32
N LYS A 493 -23.39 -0.39 -7.24
CA LYS A 493 -24.36 -0.60 -6.16
C LYS A 493 -25.60 0.26 -6.37
N HIS A 494 -26.73 -0.36 -6.68
CA HIS A 494 -27.98 0.33 -7.00
C HIS A 494 -28.84 0.62 -5.77
N SER A 495 -28.76 -0.21 -4.73
CA SER A 495 -29.56 -0.05 -3.52
C SER A 495 -28.82 -0.49 -2.25
N PRO A 496 -29.28 -0.09 -1.05
CA PRO A 496 -28.78 -0.64 0.20
C PRO A 496 -29.01 -2.15 0.28
N PHE A 497 -28.16 -2.85 1.03
CA PHE A 497 -28.33 -4.28 1.28
C PHE A 497 -29.53 -4.57 2.18
N PRO A 498 -30.22 -5.71 1.98
CA PRO A 498 -31.05 -6.30 3.01
C PRO A 498 -30.15 -6.55 4.23
N VAL A 499 -30.46 -5.92 5.37
CA VAL A 499 -29.63 -5.99 6.57
C VAL A 499 -29.44 -7.45 6.99
N VAL A 500 -28.24 -8.01 6.80
CA VAL A 500 -27.81 -9.20 7.53
C VAL A 500 -27.56 -8.74 8.96
N GLN A 501 -28.37 -9.21 9.90
CA GLN A 501 -28.26 -8.87 11.32
C GLN A 501 -26.83 -9.11 11.80
N GLU A 502 -26.07 -8.05 12.05
CA GLU A 502 -24.89 -8.13 12.89
C GLU A 502 -25.36 -8.61 14.26
N LYS A 503 -24.86 -9.76 14.73
CA LYS A 503 -25.07 -10.22 16.11
C LYS A 503 -24.43 -9.20 17.04
N ASN A 504 -25.22 -8.23 17.50
CA ASN A 504 -24.90 -7.46 18.68
C ASN A 504 -24.77 -8.43 19.85
N GLY A 505 -23.64 -8.36 20.55
CA GLY A 505 -23.43 -9.14 21.76
C GLY A 505 -24.54 -8.87 22.77
N GLU A 506 -25.27 -9.93 23.11
CA GLU A 506 -26.17 -9.96 24.26
C GLU A 506 -25.32 -9.79 25.53
N ASN A 507 -25.21 -8.55 26.02
CA ASN A 507 -24.73 -8.24 27.37
C ASN A 507 -25.20 -6.84 27.80
N ALA A 508 -26.45 -6.49 27.47
CA ALA A 508 -27.05 -5.22 27.89
C ALA A 508 -28.55 -5.40 28.13
N GLN A 509 -28.94 -6.35 28.97
CA GLN A 509 -30.32 -6.48 29.44
C GLN A 509 -30.45 -7.24 30.76
N LEU A 510 -29.57 -6.99 31.73
CA LEU A 510 -29.74 -7.44 33.12
C LEU A 510 -29.17 -6.43 34.15
N LEU A 511 -29.29 -5.12 33.90
CA LEU A 511 -28.85 -4.07 34.86
C LEU A 511 -29.84 -2.91 35.06
N HIS A 512 -31.11 -3.07 34.70
CA HIS A 512 -32.16 -2.12 35.07
C HIS A 512 -33.35 -2.84 35.70
N LYS A 513 -33.16 -3.33 36.93
CA LYS A 513 -34.27 -3.70 37.82
C LYS A 513 -33.82 -3.85 39.28
N SER A 514 -33.22 -2.82 39.87
CA SER A 514 -33.09 -2.73 41.33
C SER A 514 -32.42 -1.42 41.79
N GLU A 515 -33.00 -0.26 41.50
CA GLU A 515 -32.70 0.97 42.26
C GLU A 515 -33.98 1.82 42.38
N GLU A 516 -34.87 1.39 43.26
CA GLU A 516 -35.91 2.24 43.86
C GLU A 516 -36.26 1.62 45.22
N SER A 517 -35.45 1.91 46.24
CA SER A 517 -35.88 1.97 47.65
C SER A 517 -34.69 2.14 48.60
N ALA A 518 -34.83 3.13 49.48
CA ALA A 518 -34.22 3.29 50.80
C ALA A 518 -32.90 4.08 50.92
N GLU A 519 -33.10 5.36 51.24
CA GLU A 519 -32.27 6.23 52.08
C GLU A 519 -31.80 5.56 53.38
N GLY A 520 -30.67 6.02 53.94
CA GLY A 520 -30.44 6.00 55.39
C GLY A 520 -29.03 5.66 55.89
N ALA A 521 -28.31 6.71 56.32
CA ALA A 521 -27.40 6.80 57.48
C ALA A 521 -26.13 5.91 57.63
N GLY A 522 -24.98 6.59 57.82
CA GLY A 522 -24.22 6.51 59.09
C GLY A 522 -23.09 5.48 59.27
N GLU A 523 -21.85 6.00 59.30
CA GLU A 523 -20.72 5.68 60.22
C GLU A 523 -19.98 4.30 60.27
N THR A 524 -18.64 4.43 60.13
CA THR A 524 -17.52 3.78 60.86
C THR A 524 -17.17 2.27 60.78
N ALA A 525 -15.92 2.04 60.36
CA ALA A 525 -14.85 1.23 60.99
C ALA A 525 -14.77 -0.33 60.86
N SER A 526 -13.52 -0.75 60.55
CA SER A 526 -12.73 -1.89 61.04
C SER A 526 -13.04 -3.35 60.65
N ASN A 527 -12.06 -3.94 59.94
CA ASN A 527 -11.30 -5.16 60.21
C ASN A 527 -11.96 -6.50 60.66
N LEU A 528 -11.52 -7.53 59.93
CA LEU A 528 -11.11 -8.89 60.34
C LEU A 528 -12.17 -10.02 60.45
N ASN A 529 -11.92 -11.03 59.59
CA ASN A 529 -11.79 -12.46 59.88
C ASN A 529 -13.02 -13.34 60.20
N ASP A 530 -13.31 -14.21 59.22
CA ASP A 530 -13.02 -15.67 59.24
C ASP A 530 -14.20 -16.66 59.41
N VAL A 531 -14.00 -17.83 58.78
CA VAL A 531 -14.62 -19.16 59.00
C VAL A 531 -16.03 -19.40 58.38
N SER A 532 -16.36 -20.46 57.61
CA SER A 532 -15.64 -21.60 56.97
C SER A 532 -16.61 -22.51 56.18
N GLU A 533 -16.03 -23.22 55.20
CA GLU A 533 -16.22 -24.62 54.75
C GLU A 533 -17.59 -25.22 54.35
N ALA A 534 -17.66 -25.75 53.12
CA ALA A 534 -17.42 -27.18 52.77
C ALA A 534 -17.33 -27.33 51.21
N LYS A 535 -16.24 -27.80 50.56
CA LYS A 535 -15.72 -29.19 50.32
C LYS A 535 -16.74 -30.13 49.64
N LEU A 536 -16.43 -31.01 48.66
CA LEU A 536 -15.20 -31.56 48.07
C LEU A 536 -15.59 -32.44 46.84
N CYS A 537 -14.66 -32.71 45.90
CA CYS A 537 -14.14 -34.07 45.62
C CYS A 537 -13.12 -34.09 44.45
N GLU A 538 -11.88 -34.44 44.80
CA GLU A 538 -10.71 -34.79 43.97
C GLU A 538 -10.69 -36.29 43.61
N VAL A 539 -9.75 -36.72 42.74
CA VAL A 539 -8.82 -37.89 42.92
C VAL A 539 -7.63 -37.72 41.93
N THR A 540 -6.49 -37.14 42.34
CA THR A 540 -5.17 -37.70 42.84
C THR A 540 -4.09 -38.04 41.80
N SER A 541 -2.90 -37.48 42.04
CA SER A 541 -1.56 -37.90 41.61
C SER A 541 -0.88 -38.76 42.68
N ILE A 542 0.15 -39.53 42.31
CA ILE A 542 1.06 -40.24 43.24
C ILE A 542 2.48 -39.68 43.05
N ASP A 543 3.10 -39.32 44.17
CA ASP A 543 4.46 -38.81 44.34
C ASP A 543 5.53 -39.92 44.40
N ASN A 544 6.81 -39.53 44.25
CA ASN A 544 7.86 -39.88 45.20
C ASN A 544 9.11 -38.99 45.05
N ALA A 545 9.66 -38.56 46.19
CA ALA A 545 10.92 -37.84 46.41
C ALA A 545 12.13 -38.84 46.42
N GLU A 546 13.43 -38.52 46.49
CA GLU A 546 14.25 -37.58 47.29
C GLU A 546 15.74 -37.67 46.83
N THR A 547 16.54 -36.58 46.98
CA THR A 547 18.02 -36.45 47.31
C THR A 547 19.11 -37.17 46.45
N ASP A 548 20.38 -36.75 46.24
CA ASP A 548 21.28 -35.68 46.72
C ASP A 548 22.49 -35.49 45.75
N ALA A 549 23.23 -34.38 45.94
CA ALA A 549 24.67 -34.14 45.73
C ALA A 549 25.31 -33.85 44.33
N GLY A 550 25.96 -32.67 44.22
CA GLY A 550 27.38 -32.63 43.83
C GLY A 550 27.91 -31.63 42.76
N SER A 551 28.27 -30.42 43.20
CA SER A 551 29.48 -29.65 42.81
C SER A 551 29.50 -28.64 41.63
N LEU A 552 30.29 -27.59 41.89
CA LEU A 552 30.53 -26.31 41.19
C LEU A 552 31.46 -26.42 39.97
N ALA A 553 31.35 -25.47 39.01
CA ALA A 553 32.51 -24.79 38.42
C ALA A 553 32.15 -23.55 37.57
N ASN A 554 33.12 -22.62 37.53
CA ASN A 554 33.13 -21.24 37.04
C ASN A 554 32.96 -20.99 35.52
N VAL A 555 32.32 -19.84 35.20
CA VAL A 555 32.68 -18.72 34.26
C VAL A 555 34.12 -18.79 33.66
N PRO A 556 34.46 -18.28 32.43
CA PRO A 556 33.83 -17.19 31.64
C PRO A 556 33.67 -17.36 30.11
N SER A 557 32.78 -16.54 29.56
CA SER A 557 32.81 -16.06 28.17
C SER A 557 33.84 -14.92 28.00
N PRO A 558 34.62 -14.86 26.90
CA PRO A 558 35.41 -13.69 26.57
C PRO A 558 34.59 -12.63 25.79
N LYS A 559 34.70 -11.40 26.31
CA LYS A 559 34.71 -10.09 25.64
C LYS A 559 35.71 -10.08 24.45
N LEU A 560 35.77 -9.18 23.48
CA LEU A 560 35.09 -7.99 22.95
C LEU A 560 35.73 -7.83 21.54
N GLU A 561 35.19 -7.10 20.58
CA GLU A 561 35.70 -5.76 20.26
C GLU A 561 34.75 -5.08 19.26
N GLU A 562 34.14 -4.00 19.75
CA GLU A 562 33.68 -2.84 18.98
C GLU A 562 34.90 -2.04 18.50
N GLU A 563 34.72 -1.08 17.58
CA GLU A 563 35.19 0.31 17.71
C GLU A 563 34.89 1.08 16.40
N VAL A 564 34.60 2.39 16.28
CA VAL A 564 34.36 3.61 17.11
C VAL A 564 34.11 4.72 16.02
N ALA A 565 33.48 5.88 16.18
CA ALA A 565 33.51 6.89 17.24
C ALA A 565 32.36 7.89 17.09
N GLU A 566 31.77 8.28 18.23
CA GLU A 566 31.27 9.64 18.45
C GLU A 566 32.24 10.32 19.44
N ASP A 567 32.52 11.59 19.20
CA ASP A 567 33.44 12.40 20.00
C ASP A 567 32.78 13.02 21.23
N GLN A 568 33.63 13.19 22.23
CA GLN A 568 33.43 13.42 23.65
C GLN A 568 32.98 14.85 24.03
N LEU A 569 32.44 14.99 25.25
CA LEU A 569 32.73 16.13 26.14
C LEU A 569 32.66 15.71 27.63
N GLY A 570 33.83 15.73 28.30
CA GLY A 570 34.10 16.27 29.64
C GLY A 570 33.42 15.69 30.89
N LEU A 571 34.19 14.94 31.69
CA LEU A 571 33.93 14.63 33.11
C LEU A 571 34.77 15.52 34.02
N ASP A 572 34.19 15.98 35.13
CA ASP A 572 34.93 16.21 36.39
C ASP A 572 34.07 15.83 37.63
N LYS A 573 34.57 14.79 38.30
CA LYS A 573 34.64 14.37 39.72
C LYS A 573 33.49 14.54 40.74
N GLU A 574 33.12 13.36 41.28
CA GLU A 574 32.90 12.92 42.68
C GLU A 574 32.24 13.84 43.72
N GLU A 575 31.10 13.40 44.30
CA GLU A 575 31.04 12.84 45.67
C GLU A 575 29.60 12.44 46.10
N THR A 576 29.52 11.28 46.77
CA THR A 576 28.61 10.81 47.84
C THR A 576 27.06 10.98 47.78
N SER A 577 26.36 9.84 47.92
CA SER A 577 24.92 9.66 48.18
C SER A 577 24.48 10.08 49.60
N PRO A 578 23.20 9.99 50.07
CA PRO A 578 21.93 9.62 49.39
C PRO A 578 20.73 10.56 49.73
N LYS A 579 19.63 10.52 48.94
CA LYS A 579 18.24 10.60 49.48
C LYS A 579 17.15 10.45 48.40
N ASN A 580 16.17 9.62 48.74
CA ASN A 580 14.89 9.38 48.08
C ASN A 580 14.16 10.66 47.64
N VAL A 581 13.74 10.72 46.37
CA VAL A 581 12.38 11.15 45.99
C VAL A 581 11.96 10.39 44.73
N GLY A 582 10.94 9.57 44.85
CA GLY A 582 10.37 8.81 43.74
C GLY A 582 9.83 9.72 42.64
N LYS A 583 10.45 9.69 41.46
CA LYS A 583 9.77 10.08 40.22
C LYS A 583 9.15 8.82 39.62
N LYS A 584 7.85 8.66 39.84
CA LYS A 584 6.99 7.81 39.02
C LYS A 584 7.33 8.11 37.55
N ARG A 585 7.97 7.17 36.85
CA ARG A 585 8.03 7.17 35.39
C ARG A 585 6.58 7.28 34.93
N LYS A 586 6.20 8.44 34.37
CA LYS A 586 4.93 8.61 33.67
C LYS A 586 4.85 7.47 32.66
N LEU A 587 3.89 6.56 32.84
CA LEU A 587 3.54 5.60 31.80
C LEU A 587 3.32 6.40 30.52
N GLN A 588 4.10 6.09 29.49
CA GLN A 588 3.75 6.47 28.13
C GLN A 588 2.32 6.00 27.92
N THR A 589 1.40 6.94 27.70
CA THR A 589 0.11 6.68 27.08
C THR A 589 0.39 6.21 25.66
N GLN A 590 0.80 4.95 25.52
CA GLN A 590 0.73 4.24 24.25
C GLN A 590 -0.75 4.25 23.85
N GLY A 591 -1.04 4.73 22.64
CA GLY A 591 -2.40 4.65 22.11
C GLY A 591 -2.93 3.21 22.14
N LYS A 592 -4.23 3.05 21.88
CA LYS A 592 -4.91 1.75 21.80
C LYS A 592 -4.18 0.72 20.91
N TRP A 593 -3.36 1.19 19.99
CA TRP A 593 -2.61 0.40 19.02
C TRP A 593 -1.11 0.34 19.35
N LYS A 594 -0.63 -0.83 19.78
CA LYS A 594 0.81 -1.04 20.03
C LYS A 594 1.63 -0.76 18.77
N GLY A 595 2.65 0.11 18.89
CA GLY A 595 3.62 0.40 17.85
C GLY A 595 3.18 1.42 16.78
N VAL A 596 2.06 2.12 16.98
CA VAL A 596 1.64 3.24 16.12
C VAL A 596 1.32 4.45 16.99
N ASP A 597 2.05 5.55 16.79
CA ASP A 597 1.80 6.79 17.53
C ASP A 597 0.45 7.40 17.14
N PRO A 598 -0.32 7.92 18.11
CA PRO A 598 -1.61 8.55 17.81
C PRO A 598 -1.41 9.80 16.95
N VAL A 599 -2.37 10.03 16.05
CA VAL A 599 -2.46 11.29 15.29
C VAL A 599 -3.24 12.28 16.14
N ILE A 600 -2.66 13.44 16.42
CA ILE A 600 -3.23 14.47 17.28
C ILE A 600 -3.32 15.78 16.50
N LEU A 601 -4.45 16.49 16.62
CA LEU A 601 -4.60 17.84 16.10
C LEU A 601 -3.61 18.78 16.79
N PHE A 602 -2.80 19.49 16.03
CA PHE A 602 -1.85 20.47 16.55
C PHE A 602 -2.59 21.79 16.83
N LYS A 603 -2.75 22.14 18.11
CA LYS A 603 -3.57 23.27 18.57
C LYS A 603 -2.77 24.45 19.13
N ASP A 604 -1.45 24.44 19.03
CA ASP A 604 -0.63 25.54 19.53
C ASP A 604 -0.77 26.77 18.62
N GLU A 605 -1.70 27.64 18.96
CA GLU A 605 -2.00 28.84 18.19
C GLU A 605 -0.82 29.83 18.16
N THR A 606 0.04 29.83 19.18
CA THR A 606 1.19 30.75 19.22
C THR A 606 2.21 30.39 18.14
N VAL A 607 2.47 29.09 17.98
CA VAL A 607 3.36 28.57 16.93
C VAL A 607 2.74 28.77 15.55
N ILE A 608 1.44 28.49 15.38
CA ILE A 608 0.76 28.67 14.09
C ILE A 608 0.77 30.15 13.67
N ASN A 609 0.46 31.07 14.61
CA ASN A 609 0.50 32.51 14.36
C ASN A 609 1.91 32.99 14.02
N SER A 610 2.95 32.50 14.71
CA SER A 610 4.35 32.81 14.40
C SER A 610 4.73 32.39 12.98
N ILE A 611 4.37 31.17 12.57
CA ILE A 611 4.60 30.67 11.20
C ILE A 611 3.88 31.55 10.18
N LYS A 612 2.60 31.85 10.43
CA LYS A 612 1.77 32.67 9.56
C LYS A 612 2.32 34.09 9.40
N ALA A 613 2.76 34.71 10.48
CA ALA A 613 3.32 36.06 10.48
C ALA A 613 4.66 36.14 9.73
N PHE A 614 5.52 35.13 9.91
CA PHE A 614 6.86 35.05 9.31
C PHE A 614 6.81 34.86 7.78
N TYR A 615 5.99 33.93 7.29
CA TYR A 615 5.82 33.69 5.85
C TYR A 615 4.72 34.58 5.22
N GLY A 616 3.95 35.30 6.02
CA GLY A 616 2.81 36.06 5.53
C GLY A 616 1.78 35.15 4.83
N ILE A 617 1.41 34.05 5.47
CA ILE A 617 0.46 33.09 4.90
C ILE A 617 -0.94 33.71 4.90
N ASP A 618 -1.56 33.78 3.73
CA ASP A 618 -2.89 34.36 3.53
C ASP A 618 -3.98 33.64 4.34
N ASP A 619 -4.97 34.39 4.81
CA ASP A 619 -6.07 33.87 5.63
C ASP A 619 -6.97 32.87 4.86
N SER A 620 -6.98 32.93 3.53
CA SER A 620 -7.70 31.97 2.68
C SER A 620 -7.15 30.55 2.77
N PHE A 621 -5.88 30.36 3.18
CA PHE A 621 -5.30 29.04 3.40
C PHE A 621 -5.60 28.54 4.82
N PRO A 622 -6.44 27.50 4.99
CA PRO A 622 -6.89 27.10 6.31
C PRO A 622 -5.83 26.27 7.03
N LEU A 623 -5.00 26.91 7.86
CA LEU A 623 -4.04 26.22 8.74
C LEU A 623 -4.69 25.68 10.02
N TYR A 624 -5.55 26.47 10.65
CA TYR A 624 -6.17 26.14 11.93
C TYR A 624 -7.10 24.93 11.80
N GLY A 625 -6.87 23.91 12.63
CA GLY A 625 -7.63 22.65 12.59
C GLY A 625 -7.27 21.71 11.43
N HIS A 626 -6.36 22.12 10.54
CA HIS A 626 -5.87 21.32 9.41
C HIS A 626 -4.43 20.84 9.59
N VAL A 627 -3.86 21.00 10.79
CA VAL A 627 -2.51 20.56 11.10
C VAL A 627 -2.52 19.50 12.18
N VAL A 628 -1.72 18.45 11.97
CA VAL A 628 -1.59 17.30 12.87
C VAL A 628 -0.13 17.00 13.19
N THR A 629 0.08 16.39 14.35
CA THR A 629 1.37 15.88 14.82
C THR A 629 1.20 14.45 15.34
N ARG A 630 2.33 13.73 15.42
CA ARG A 630 2.42 12.41 16.06
C ARG A 630 3.09 12.44 17.43
N ASN A 631 3.61 13.60 17.81
CA ASN A 631 4.23 13.76 19.12
C ASN A 631 3.15 14.19 20.12
N ASN A 632 3.08 13.48 21.24
CA ASN A 632 2.20 13.85 22.35
C ASN A 632 2.71 15.12 23.06
N ASP A 633 4.01 15.39 22.97
CA ASP A 633 4.62 16.58 23.55
C ASP A 633 4.60 17.74 22.54
N THR A 634 3.81 18.76 22.87
CA THR A 634 3.64 19.98 22.07
C THR A 634 4.90 20.83 22.02
N ASP A 635 5.72 20.81 23.08
CA ASP A 635 6.90 21.65 23.19
C ASP A 635 8.09 21.15 22.35
N SER A 636 8.05 19.88 21.94
CA SER A 636 9.11 19.19 21.17
C SER A 636 8.65 18.70 19.79
N VAL A 637 7.57 19.26 19.23
CA VAL A 637 7.09 18.87 17.89
C VAL A 637 8.19 19.11 16.84
N LYS A 638 8.63 18.02 16.19
CA LYS A 638 9.66 18.06 15.14
C LYS A 638 9.07 18.33 13.75
N ARG A 639 7.84 17.88 13.51
CA ARG A 639 7.20 17.89 12.19
C ARG A 639 5.71 18.16 12.35
N ILE A 640 5.19 19.04 11.52
CA ILE A 640 3.77 19.36 11.42
C ILE A 640 3.28 18.90 10.04
N TYR A 641 2.22 18.12 10.03
CA TYR A 641 1.60 17.61 8.81
C TYR A 641 0.31 18.37 8.55
N TYR A 642 0.08 18.75 7.30
CA TYR A 642 -1.15 19.37 6.84
C TYR A 642 -2.11 18.32 6.29
N ILE A 643 -3.41 18.47 6.56
CA ILE A 643 -4.46 17.57 6.12
C ILE A 643 -5.55 18.34 5.36
N SER A 644 -6.05 17.74 4.29
CA SER A 644 -7.20 18.25 3.56
C SER A 644 -8.47 18.25 4.44
N LYS A 645 -9.49 19.01 4.01
CA LYS A 645 -10.78 19.08 4.71
C LYS A 645 -11.43 17.70 4.88
N SER A 646 -11.46 16.89 3.83
CA SER A 646 -12.04 15.54 3.89
C SER A 646 -11.30 14.63 4.86
N VAL A 647 -9.96 14.68 4.89
CA VAL A 647 -9.16 13.93 5.86
C VAL A 647 -9.42 14.40 7.30
N LYS A 648 -9.55 15.72 7.52
CA LYS A 648 -9.91 16.30 8.83
C LYS A 648 -11.24 15.74 9.35
N GLU A 649 -12.28 15.77 8.51
CA GLU A 649 -13.61 15.26 8.86
C GLU A 649 -13.56 13.78 9.28
N VAL A 650 -12.77 12.95 8.58
CA VAL A 650 -12.59 11.53 8.94
C VAL A 650 -11.81 11.35 10.23
N LEU A 651 -10.81 12.18 10.50
CA LEU A 651 -10.07 12.14 11.77
C LEU A 651 -10.97 12.52 12.95
N GLU A 652 -11.79 13.56 12.81
CA GLU A 652 -12.75 13.98 13.82
C GLU A 652 -13.80 12.90 14.08
N LEU A 653 -14.38 12.32 13.02
CA LEU A 653 -15.27 11.17 13.12
C LEU A 653 -14.60 9.99 13.85
N ASN A 654 -13.35 9.67 13.49
CA ASN A 654 -12.59 8.59 14.12
C ASN A 654 -12.38 8.84 15.63
N LEU A 655 -12.13 10.08 16.04
CA LEU A 655 -12.01 10.44 17.45
C LEU A 655 -13.33 10.21 18.19
N LEU A 656 -14.47 10.62 17.60
CA LEU A 656 -15.79 10.46 18.21
C LEU A 656 -16.22 8.99 18.36
N VAL A 657 -15.88 8.12 17.40
CA VAL A 657 -16.25 6.70 17.46
C VAL A 657 -15.27 5.84 18.27
N GLY A 658 -14.36 6.45 19.04
CA GLY A 658 -13.43 5.77 19.92
C GLY A 658 -12.18 5.21 19.23
N GLN A 659 -11.67 5.92 18.22
CA GLN A 659 -10.43 5.65 17.48
C GLN A 659 -10.39 4.24 16.88
N GLN A 660 -11.44 3.89 16.13
CA GLN A 660 -11.55 2.59 15.46
C GLN A 660 -10.52 2.43 14.33
N LEU A 661 -10.13 3.50 13.65
CA LEU A 661 -9.09 3.48 12.62
C LEU A 661 -7.69 3.47 13.24
N LYS A 662 -6.91 2.42 12.91
CA LYS A 662 -5.47 2.36 13.14
C LYS A 662 -4.74 3.05 11.98
N ILE A 663 -4.40 4.33 12.17
CA ILE A 663 -3.80 5.18 11.14
C ILE A 663 -2.26 5.07 11.19
N ALA A 664 -1.67 4.46 10.18
CA ALA A 664 -0.24 4.26 10.04
C ALA A 664 0.50 5.48 9.44
N SER A 665 -0.14 6.26 8.56
CA SER A 665 0.35 7.54 8.01
C SER A 665 -0.81 8.44 7.62
N VAL A 666 -0.65 9.77 7.74
CA VAL A 666 -1.66 10.74 7.32
C VAL A 666 -1.03 12.11 7.05
N GLY A 667 -1.55 12.81 6.05
CA GLY A 667 -1.23 14.20 5.76
C GLY A 667 0.09 14.42 5.03
N LEU A 668 0.26 15.66 4.57
CA LEU A 668 1.42 16.17 3.88
C LEU A 668 2.39 16.80 4.88
N LYS A 669 3.69 16.46 4.83
CA LYS A 669 4.66 17.12 5.72
C LYS A 669 4.81 18.60 5.31
N MET A 670 4.25 19.51 6.08
CA MET A 670 4.20 20.93 5.74
C MET A 670 5.35 21.71 6.38
N PHE A 671 5.59 21.50 7.67
CA PHE A 671 6.63 22.21 8.41
C PHE A 671 7.56 21.27 9.17
N GLU A 672 8.84 21.61 9.21
CA GLU A 672 9.83 20.94 10.04
C GLU A 672 10.49 21.92 10.99
N ARG A 673 10.64 21.50 12.25
CA ARG A 673 11.33 22.29 13.25
C ARG A 673 12.82 22.34 12.93
N GLN A 674 13.38 23.52 13.01
CA GLN A 674 14.82 23.72 12.88
C GLN A 674 15.41 24.11 14.23
N THR A 675 16.44 23.37 14.65
CA THR A 675 17.24 23.72 15.83
C THR A 675 18.50 24.40 15.33
N SER A 676 18.65 25.70 15.58
CA SER A 676 19.92 26.38 15.33
C SER A 676 20.96 25.89 16.34
N LYS A 677 22.21 25.70 15.88
CA LYS A 677 23.35 25.46 16.79
C LYS A 677 23.74 26.73 17.56
N ASP A 678 23.46 27.89 16.96
CA ASP A 678 23.64 29.20 17.59
C ASP A 678 22.33 29.56 18.31
N GLY A 679 22.38 29.65 19.64
CA GLY A 679 21.23 29.92 20.52
C GLY A 679 20.56 31.29 20.36
N ASN A 680 20.71 31.97 19.22
CA ASN A 680 19.99 33.20 18.91
C ASN A 680 18.67 32.90 18.21
N ALA A 681 17.62 33.51 18.74
CA ALA A 681 16.22 33.39 18.35
C ALA A 681 16.02 33.71 16.86
N THR A 682 15.81 32.67 16.05
CA THR A 682 14.99 32.82 14.85
C THR A 682 13.55 33.01 15.32
N GLU A 683 12.87 34.03 14.81
CA GLU A 683 11.51 34.38 15.23
C GLU A 683 10.52 33.24 14.92
N CYS A 684 10.76 32.51 13.81
CA CYS A 684 10.04 31.30 13.44
C CYS A 684 10.91 30.04 13.62
N ARG A 685 10.44 29.08 14.43
CA ARG A 685 11.13 27.81 14.70
C ARG A 685 10.95 26.75 13.61
N TYR A 686 10.12 27.03 12.61
CA TYR A 686 9.66 26.04 11.64
C TYR A 686 9.97 26.49 10.21
N ARG A 687 10.59 25.58 9.45
CA ARG A 687 10.88 25.76 8.02
C ARG A 687 9.78 25.11 7.18
N ILE A 688 9.47 25.68 6.03
CA ILE A 688 8.63 25.02 5.03
C ILE A 688 9.38 23.80 4.49
N SER A 689 8.67 22.68 4.44
CA SER A 689 9.19 21.44 3.86
C SER A 689 9.08 21.46 2.34
N SER A 690 10.02 20.82 1.63
CA SER A 690 9.95 20.71 0.16
C SER A 690 8.67 20.05 -0.33
N GLU A 691 8.09 19.14 0.47
CA GLU A 691 6.83 18.45 0.16
C GLU A 691 5.63 19.41 0.29
N GLY A 692 5.69 20.37 1.22
CA GLY A 692 4.59 21.31 1.49
C GLY A 692 4.63 22.58 0.63
N LEU A 693 5.81 22.91 0.09
CA LEU A 693 6.03 24.15 -0.66
C LEU A 693 5.05 24.32 -1.84
N PRO A 694 4.80 23.33 -2.72
CA PRO A 694 3.91 23.51 -3.86
C PRO A 694 2.47 23.89 -3.46
N VAL A 695 1.98 23.37 -2.34
CA VAL A 695 0.62 23.66 -1.83
C VAL A 695 0.57 25.03 -1.17
N LEU A 696 1.63 25.43 -0.48
CA LEU A 696 1.66 26.67 0.29
C LEU A 696 2.04 27.88 -0.58
N LEU A 697 2.81 27.69 -1.65
CA LEU A 697 3.41 28.76 -2.47
C LEU A 697 2.43 29.88 -2.88
N PRO A 698 1.21 29.59 -3.37
CA PRO A 698 0.27 30.65 -3.79
C PRO A 698 -0.23 31.54 -2.65
N TYR A 699 -0.06 31.10 -1.40
CA TYR A 699 -0.58 31.77 -0.21
C TYR A 699 0.51 32.48 0.60
N ILE A 700 1.78 32.39 0.19
CA ILE A 700 2.91 33.04 0.88
C ILE A 700 3.11 34.43 0.28
N THR A 701 3.30 35.43 1.16
CA THR A 701 3.53 36.82 0.74
C THR A 701 4.85 37.41 1.25
N LYS A 702 5.49 36.79 2.25
CA LYS A 702 6.79 37.22 2.82
C LYS A 702 7.84 36.12 2.67
N GLN A 703 9.10 36.49 2.90
CA GLN A 703 10.24 35.56 2.80
C GLN A 703 10.38 34.92 1.41
N ILE A 704 9.98 35.65 0.36
CA ILE A 704 10.14 35.21 -1.04
C ILE A 704 11.22 36.05 -1.73
N LEU A 705 12.02 35.39 -2.56
CA LEU A 705 12.99 35.99 -3.46
C LEU A 705 12.70 35.59 -4.90
N LEU A 706 12.75 36.55 -5.82
CA LEU A 706 12.69 36.31 -7.26
C LEU A 706 14.11 36.28 -7.80
N ALA A 707 14.58 35.13 -8.26
CA ALA A 707 15.94 34.98 -8.79
C ALA A 707 15.91 34.82 -10.32
N PRO A 708 16.75 35.56 -11.07
CA PRO A 708 16.92 35.30 -12.50
C PRO A 708 17.55 33.91 -12.73
N ILE A 709 17.38 33.39 -13.94
CA ILE A 709 17.80 32.02 -14.29
C ILE A 709 19.27 31.72 -13.99
N VAL A 710 20.16 32.70 -14.16
CA VAL A 710 21.61 32.55 -13.90
C VAL A 710 21.87 32.28 -12.42
N ASP A 711 21.36 33.14 -11.53
CA ASP A 711 21.54 32.97 -10.09
C ASP A 711 20.78 31.76 -9.56
N PHE A 712 19.60 31.46 -10.11
CA PHE A 712 18.86 30.26 -9.77
C PHE A 712 19.65 28.98 -10.13
N LYS A 713 20.31 28.96 -11.30
CA LYS A 713 21.20 27.86 -11.71
C LYS A 713 22.39 27.73 -10.76
N HIS A 714 23.05 28.84 -10.42
CA HIS A 714 24.14 28.82 -9.46
C HIS A 714 23.69 28.24 -8.11
N LEU A 715 22.52 28.67 -7.60
CA LEU A 715 21.99 28.16 -6.33
C LEU A 715 21.86 26.63 -6.35
N LEU A 716 21.30 26.07 -7.41
CA LEU A 716 21.15 24.62 -7.55
C LEU A 716 22.50 23.88 -7.68
N GLN A 717 23.50 24.49 -8.31
CA GLN A 717 24.83 23.89 -8.53
C GLN A 717 25.69 23.90 -7.26
N TYR A 718 25.83 25.06 -6.63
CA TYR A 718 26.77 25.27 -5.52
C TYR A 718 26.14 25.02 -4.14
N LYS A 719 24.80 24.98 -4.07
CA LYS A 719 23.97 24.83 -2.85
C LYS A 719 24.12 25.94 -1.82
N SER A 720 25.30 26.51 -1.63
CA SER A 720 25.56 27.62 -0.70
C SER A 720 26.30 28.74 -1.42
N ILE A 721 25.67 29.91 -1.53
CA ILE A 721 26.21 31.07 -2.25
C ILE A 721 26.26 32.27 -1.33
N LYS A 722 27.38 33.02 -1.35
CA LYS A 722 27.51 34.28 -0.63
C LYS A 722 26.86 35.40 -1.43
N PHE A 723 26.36 36.43 -0.77
CA PHE A 723 25.71 37.56 -1.45
C PHE A 723 26.63 38.26 -2.47
N GLY A 724 27.94 38.29 -2.23
CA GLY A 724 28.91 38.88 -3.18
C GLY A 724 29.14 38.05 -4.45
N ASP A 725 28.70 36.78 -4.47
CA ASP A 725 28.86 35.87 -5.61
C ASP A 725 27.56 35.78 -6.45
N LEU A 726 26.49 36.47 -6.05
CA LEU A 726 25.25 36.59 -6.81
C LEU A 726 25.40 37.68 -7.87
N VAL A 727 24.88 37.41 -9.07
CA VAL A 727 25.01 38.29 -10.23
C VAL A 727 24.01 39.45 -10.16
N ASP A 728 22.78 39.18 -9.73
CA ASP A 728 21.72 40.18 -9.65
C ASP A 728 21.75 41.00 -8.36
N ALA A 729 21.95 42.32 -8.52
CA ALA A 729 21.98 43.26 -7.41
C ALA A 729 20.60 43.42 -6.72
N GLU A 730 19.50 43.30 -7.47
CA GLU A 730 18.13 43.38 -6.92
C GLU A 730 17.85 42.20 -5.99
N LEU A 731 18.25 40.99 -6.41
CA LEU A 731 18.21 39.79 -5.57
C LEU A 731 19.02 39.93 -4.28
N VAL A 732 20.23 40.50 -4.35
CA VAL A 732 21.08 40.72 -3.16
C VAL A 732 20.44 41.71 -2.19
N GLU A 733 19.90 42.82 -2.70
CA GLU A 733 19.24 43.84 -1.89
C GLU A 733 18.00 43.28 -1.20
N THR A 734 17.15 42.55 -1.93
CA THR A 734 15.95 41.90 -1.39
C THR A 734 16.31 40.81 -0.38
N ALA A 735 17.30 39.95 -0.65
CA ALA A 735 17.79 38.94 0.29
C ALA A 735 18.39 39.53 1.58
N SER A 736 18.96 40.74 1.50
CA SER A 736 19.50 41.46 2.66
C SER A 736 18.40 42.04 3.55
N LYS A 737 17.23 42.39 2.97
CA LYS A 737 16.06 42.91 3.69
C LYS A 737 15.22 41.83 4.37
N LEU A 738 15.30 40.58 3.92
CA LEU A 738 14.56 39.46 4.52
C LEU A 738 15.01 39.15 5.96
N GLU A 739 14.12 38.51 6.73
CA GLU A 739 14.44 38.00 8.06
C GLU A 739 15.34 36.76 7.97
N LEU A 740 16.20 36.56 8.97
CA LEU A 740 17.04 35.36 9.04
C LEU A 740 16.16 34.10 9.19
N GLY A 741 16.40 33.10 8.35
CA GLY A 741 15.67 31.84 8.43
C GLY A 741 15.34 31.25 7.07
N CYS A 742 14.26 30.46 7.01
CA CYS A 742 13.80 29.85 5.77
C CYS A 742 13.12 30.90 4.88
N CYS A 743 13.46 30.87 3.60
CA CYS A 743 12.89 31.68 2.54
C CYS A 743 12.61 30.81 1.32
N VAL A 744 11.76 31.29 0.43
CA VAL A 744 11.43 30.64 -0.84
C VAL A 744 12.08 31.42 -1.97
N VAL A 745 12.84 30.76 -2.82
CA VAL A 745 13.38 31.36 -4.04
C VAL A 745 12.56 30.85 -5.22
N VAL A 746 11.96 31.77 -5.97
CA VAL A 746 11.16 31.50 -7.16
C VAL A 746 11.95 31.94 -8.39
N LEU A 747 11.96 31.12 -9.43
CA LEU A 747 12.56 31.46 -10.72
C LEU A 747 11.76 32.58 -11.39
N LYS A 748 12.43 33.70 -11.69
CA LYS A 748 11.83 34.85 -12.40
C LYS A 748 11.63 34.51 -13.88
N GLU A 749 10.38 34.57 -14.37
CA GLU A 749 10.06 34.48 -15.80
C GLU A 749 10.37 35.81 -16.50
N ALA A 750 10.77 35.78 -17.78
CA ALA A 750 11.29 36.94 -18.51
C ALA A 750 10.32 38.15 -18.59
N ASP A 751 9.01 37.89 -18.53
CA ASP A 751 7.95 38.89 -18.63
C ASP A 751 7.30 39.27 -17.29
N GLN A 752 7.77 38.72 -16.15
CA GLN A 752 7.22 39.08 -14.84
C GLN A 752 7.77 40.42 -14.36
N VAL A 753 6.92 41.45 -14.43
CA VAL A 753 7.07 42.68 -13.64
C VAL A 753 7.10 42.28 -12.16
N SER A 754 8.01 42.86 -11.39
CA SER A 754 8.19 42.62 -9.94
C SER A 754 7.02 43.17 -9.10
N SER A 755 5.80 42.72 -9.36
CA SER A 755 4.60 43.03 -8.57
C SER A 755 4.24 41.84 -7.69
N LEU A 756 4.27 42.04 -6.38
CA LEU A 756 3.62 41.17 -5.41
C LEU A 756 2.10 41.43 -5.44
N PRO A 757 1.23 40.40 -5.34
CA PRO A 757 1.53 38.98 -5.11
C PRO A 757 1.99 38.24 -6.37
N ILE A 758 2.85 37.22 -6.20
CA ILE A 758 3.33 36.36 -7.28
C ILE A 758 2.14 35.57 -7.83
N GLN A 759 1.86 35.69 -9.13
CA GLN A 759 0.93 34.80 -9.80
C GLN A 759 1.59 33.44 -10.00
N VAL A 760 1.28 32.49 -9.11
CA VAL A 760 1.74 31.11 -9.24
C VAL A 760 0.93 30.41 -10.33
N ASN A 761 1.62 29.97 -11.37
CA ASN A 761 1.05 29.16 -12.45
C ASN A 761 1.64 27.74 -12.40
N SER A 762 1.20 26.87 -13.30
CA SER A 762 1.70 25.49 -13.38
C SER A 762 3.17 25.40 -13.81
N SER A 763 3.77 26.45 -14.38
CA SER A 763 5.18 26.46 -14.79
C SER A 763 6.15 26.99 -13.72
N THR A 764 5.61 27.52 -12.61
CA THR A 764 6.38 28.18 -11.56
C THR A 764 7.32 27.20 -10.86
N ILE A 765 8.62 27.49 -10.88
CA ILE A 765 9.64 26.70 -10.18
C ILE A 765 10.08 27.45 -8.94
N ALA A 766 9.95 26.80 -7.78
CA ALA A 766 10.35 27.36 -6.49
C ALA A 766 11.15 26.34 -5.66
N ILE A 767 12.10 26.83 -4.89
CA ILE A 767 12.91 26.05 -3.96
C ILE A 767 12.96 26.70 -2.58
N GLY A 768 13.02 25.87 -1.54
CA GLY A 768 13.28 26.34 -0.18
C GLY A 768 14.78 26.61 0.02
N CYS A 769 15.11 27.78 0.56
CA CYS A 769 16.46 28.21 0.89
C CYS A 769 16.53 28.70 2.34
N TRP A 770 17.71 28.61 2.93
CA TRP A 770 18.03 29.20 4.22
C TRP A 770 18.80 30.49 3.99
N ARG A 771 18.19 31.61 4.38
CA ARG A 771 18.83 32.92 4.39
C ARG A 771 19.65 33.07 5.66
N GLY A 772 20.96 32.99 5.52
CA GLY A 772 21.93 33.33 6.56
C GLY A 772 22.25 34.83 6.57
N ARG A 773 23.27 35.22 7.34
CA ARG A 773 23.66 36.64 7.46
C ARG A 773 24.24 37.22 6.17
N SER A 774 24.94 36.41 5.39
CA SER A 774 25.64 36.82 4.16
C SER A 774 25.60 35.77 3.06
N ASN A 775 24.74 34.75 3.21
CA ASN A 775 24.63 33.64 2.27
C ASN A 775 23.21 33.11 2.15
N LEU A 776 22.95 32.42 1.03
CA LEU A 776 21.78 31.59 0.80
C LEU A 776 22.21 30.14 0.72
N ASN A 777 21.53 29.24 1.44
CA ASN A 777 21.81 27.81 1.41
C ASN A 777 20.56 27.02 1.00
N VAL A 778 20.63 26.30 -0.11
CA VAL A 778 19.55 25.49 -0.67
C VAL A 778 19.20 24.35 0.28
N MET A 779 17.90 24.21 0.57
CA MET A 779 17.36 23.23 1.53
C MET A 779 16.66 22.05 0.84
N VAL A 780 16.87 21.93 -0.47
CA VAL A 780 16.30 20.91 -1.36
C VAL A 780 17.31 19.77 -1.52
N THR A 781 16.83 18.56 -1.82
CA THR A 781 17.72 17.39 -1.93
C THR A 781 18.64 17.51 -3.15
N GLY A 782 19.79 16.81 -3.13
CA GLY A 782 20.70 16.82 -4.27
C GLY A 782 20.10 16.22 -5.55
N LEU A 783 19.18 15.27 -5.42
CA LEU A 783 18.48 14.67 -6.56
C LEU A 783 17.51 15.66 -7.21
N ASP A 784 16.71 16.35 -6.40
CA ASP A 784 15.80 17.39 -6.89
C ASP A 784 16.58 18.54 -7.57
N CYS A 785 17.73 18.95 -7.00
CA CYS A 785 18.59 19.96 -7.62
C CYS A 785 19.10 19.53 -9.00
N LYS A 786 19.53 18.26 -9.13
CA LYS A 786 20.01 17.69 -10.40
C LYS A 786 18.91 17.69 -11.47
N ASP A 787 17.71 17.26 -11.10
CA ASP A 787 16.56 17.21 -12.01
C ASP A 787 16.10 18.59 -12.46
N LEU A 788 16.05 19.56 -11.53
CA LEU A 788 15.75 20.95 -11.87
C LEU A 788 16.82 21.55 -12.79
N LEU A 789 18.10 21.27 -12.56
CA LEU A 789 19.20 21.74 -13.42
C LEU A 789 19.10 21.18 -14.85
N GLU A 790 18.94 19.86 -14.99
CA GLU A 790 18.80 19.22 -16.30
C GLU A 790 17.61 19.78 -17.09
N ARG A 791 16.53 20.16 -16.39
CA ARG A 791 15.36 20.78 -17.02
C ARG A 791 15.58 22.24 -17.40
N LEU A 792 16.22 23.02 -16.55
CA LEU A 792 16.54 24.42 -16.85
C LEU A 792 17.42 24.53 -18.10
N GLU A 793 18.38 23.62 -18.26
CA GLU A 793 19.23 23.56 -19.45
C GLU A 793 18.40 23.34 -20.73
N LYS A 794 17.42 22.42 -20.69
CA LYS A 794 16.50 22.20 -21.83
C LYS A 794 15.57 23.37 -22.12
N ARG A 795 15.06 24.06 -21.09
CA ARG A 795 14.23 25.27 -21.29
C ARG A 795 15.02 26.37 -21.99
N MET A 796 16.33 26.49 -21.71
CA MET A 796 17.20 27.44 -22.41
C MET A 796 17.48 27.04 -23.85
N GLU A 797 17.67 25.73 -24.13
CA GLU A 797 17.86 25.23 -25.49
C GLU A 797 16.63 25.45 -26.38
N THR A 798 15.43 25.27 -25.83
CA THR A 798 14.15 25.46 -26.54
C THR A 798 13.78 26.94 -26.69
N GLY A 799 14.00 27.77 -25.68
CA GLY A 799 13.79 29.23 -25.77
C GLY A 799 14.71 29.92 -26.79
N ASN A 800 15.91 29.37 -27.04
CA ASN A 800 16.79 29.86 -28.11
C ASN A 800 16.34 29.42 -29.52
N ALA A 801 15.50 28.38 -29.64
CA ALA A 801 15.00 27.91 -30.93
C ALA A 801 13.82 28.74 -31.47
N GLU A 802 13.05 29.41 -30.60
CA GLU A 802 11.96 30.32 -31.01
C GLU A 802 12.46 31.71 -31.45
N ILE A 803 13.74 32.04 -31.23
CA ILE A 803 14.35 33.33 -31.64
C ILE A 803 14.99 33.23 -33.05
N ALA A 804 15.04 32.04 -33.65
CA ALA A 804 15.47 31.86 -35.04
C ALA A 804 14.29 32.01 -36.00
N GLU A 805 13.80 33.25 -36.19
CA GLU A 805 12.93 33.57 -37.33
C GLU A 805 13.65 33.23 -38.65
N PRO A 806 13.04 32.47 -39.57
CA PRO A 806 13.57 32.32 -40.91
C PRO A 806 13.31 33.62 -41.69
N LYS A 807 14.38 34.27 -42.13
CA LYS A 807 14.34 35.28 -43.19
C LYS A 807 13.97 34.67 -44.54
#